data_AF-A0A838F7H8-F1
#
_entry.id   AF-A0A838F7H8-F1
#
_cell.length_a   1.000
_cell.length_b   1.000
_cell.length_c   1.000
_cell.angle_alpha   90.00
_cell.angle_beta   90.00
_cell.angle_gamma   90.00
#
_symmetry.space_group_name_H-M   'P 1'
#
loop_
_entity.id
_entity.type
_entity.pdbx_description
1 polymer ?
#
loop_
_entity_poly.entity_id
_entity_poly.type
_entity_poly.pdbx_seq_one_letter_code
_entity_poly.pdbx_strand_id
1 'polypeptide(L)'
;ILYKLVEDGFIDYDDQKEIVRVRYKTFHYVDAKKKKVDYDNIRLDSKTDSVNAEIDMRSLDMNLRGVENIALSDTSFVVIFPEDKNLIIKQNRGIDFGGTMFAGRLDMAGEGFSFDYGNFKIDLSTVDSVIINIPTGKFDESGKLTVGPIKSIIEKVTGSLQIDSNNNRSGRLKHPQYPSLATTQPSYVYYDNQKTLGGIYNREKFFFELEPFVFDSLNKFKTSKVGFNGKLVSAGIFPEMKERITIQNDLSLGFKTEKNNIALYDGKGTFSNTISLDNTGLRGQGSINFISSESVSKDVVFYPDSMNAKVESFTMKAGVVGGVEYPNVTGAEDIIHWVPYNDSMLVQMDSLPFKIFDGQTILNGDLVLQSTGLSGAGTVDWSDATLSAADIDFGKSRMHSDSSDFTIKSLDPKKFALKTTDVSATLDFEKRTGIFKSNTDDIATSFPYNQYRTSINEFKWEMDKKRMTFLAPKGSEAEFTSTNPDQDSLSFNGKSATYDMQNFILNVNKVSFINVADSRIFPDSGKVVVEAEAKMRTLNRAKITMDTIDEYHKFDSVTANIYGKNSFKATGIYAYVNTTAKPQKINIDDIGVFRDSSSNGFHVYAKGDIDTSQKFTLLPKIYFKGKVNITSNNEPVEFKGYARLDIRNPKVKAEWFSIDNYLNKDSSFVTYSDPENEAHKPMTAGMVFDADSSDLYTSFFNAKKSSRDKNLFIANGIVFYDEKSKEFVAGDADKILNESPSGNVLRYNDATGKVNAEGKMNLGLNFGMVDIMTAGQVTTDVNNNAPVFNVALGIRFDLDKDLLDLMKKSILQGNYDQTDADYSSEAFQKAIPEFIDPKKEKSFNEAFNSTGTLVSGDALPYTIFFSNVELKWDKTSKAFYSTTPFSIAFIDNQSIARVVPGYIELGYKRSGDYMNLYIPAGDDDFWYYFNYAAGNMQVVAGEQEFNEKLVAVSPDKRRTESKDGKNYQYNPGSENKKNTFVNRIRFLQGEEPQ
;
A
#
# COMPACT_ATOMS: atom_id res chain seq x y z
N ILE A 1 -127.85 -14.79 1.09
CA ILE A 1 -127.13 -16.08 0.84
C ILE A 1 -126.93 -16.30 -0.66
N LEU A 2 -127.99 -16.29 -1.48
CA LEU A 2 -127.88 -16.52 -2.93
C LEU A 2 -126.90 -15.57 -3.64
N TYR A 3 -126.97 -14.26 -3.37
CA TYR A 3 -126.03 -13.29 -3.96
C TYR A 3 -124.55 -13.58 -3.67
N LYS A 4 -124.24 -14.12 -2.47
CA LYS A 4 -122.86 -14.52 -2.13
C LYS A 4 -122.41 -15.75 -2.93
N LEU A 5 -123.31 -16.72 -3.14
CA LEU A 5 -123.02 -17.87 -4.00
C LEU A 5 -122.88 -17.48 -5.48
N VAL A 6 -123.55 -16.41 -5.92
CA VAL A 6 -123.36 -15.83 -7.27
C VAL A 6 -122.00 -15.14 -7.36
N GLU A 7 -121.64 -14.32 -6.37
CA GLU A 7 -120.34 -13.64 -6.28
C GLU A 7 -119.19 -14.66 -6.29
N ASP A 8 -119.30 -15.73 -5.52
CA ASP A 8 -118.33 -16.83 -5.49
C ASP A 8 -118.39 -17.73 -6.75
N GLY A 9 -119.35 -17.50 -7.67
CA GLY A 9 -119.48 -18.22 -8.94
C GLY A 9 -120.02 -19.65 -8.84
N PHE A 10 -120.68 -20.00 -7.73
CA PHE A 10 -121.29 -21.31 -7.50
C PHE A 10 -122.64 -21.49 -8.21
N ILE A 11 -123.43 -20.42 -8.32
CA ILE A 11 -124.74 -20.45 -8.96
C ILE A 11 -124.93 -19.22 -9.86
N ASP A 12 -125.80 -19.35 -10.87
CA ASP A 12 -126.47 -18.21 -11.49
C ASP A 12 -127.83 -18.04 -10.82
N TYR A 13 -128.20 -16.81 -10.51
CA TYR A 13 -129.53 -16.50 -9.97
C TYR A 13 -130.21 -15.49 -10.88
N ASP A 14 -131.29 -15.93 -11.53
CA ASP A 14 -132.21 -15.05 -12.26
C ASP A 14 -133.26 -14.55 -11.25
N ASP A 15 -133.05 -13.33 -10.76
CA ASP A 15 -133.89 -12.69 -9.74
C ASP A 15 -135.34 -12.48 -10.22
N GLN A 16 -135.54 -12.21 -11.52
CA GLN A 16 -136.88 -11.99 -12.08
C GLN A 16 -137.69 -13.28 -12.18
N LYS A 17 -137.04 -14.41 -12.41
CA LYS A 17 -137.69 -15.73 -12.55
C LYS A 17 -137.60 -16.58 -11.30
N GLU A 18 -136.89 -16.11 -10.28
CA GLU A 18 -136.54 -16.88 -9.07
C GLU A 18 -135.83 -18.22 -9.39
N ILE A 19 -135.10 -18.29 -10.52
CA ILE A 19 -134.42 -19.52 -10.96
C ILE A 19 -132.97 -19.51 -10.51
N VAL A 20 -132.58 -20.54 -9.76
CA VAL A 20 -131.18 -20.84 -9.43
C VAL A 20 -130.66 -21.90 -10.38
N ARG A 21 -129.62 -21.58 -11.17
CA ARG A 21 -128.88 -22.55 -11.97
C ARG A 21 -127.55 -22.84 -11.29
N VAL A 22 -127.37 -24.07 -10.83
CA VAL A 22 -126.11 -24.50 -10.21
C VAL A 22 -125.02 -24.59 -11.29
N ARG A 23 -123.91 -23.87 -11.11
CA ARG A 23 -122.76 -23.90 -12.03
C ARG A 23 -121.90 -25.14 -11.77
N TYR A 24 -121.15 -25.57 -12.79
CA TYR A 24 -120.20 -26.70 -12.69
C TYR A 24 -119.23 -26.56 -11.51
N LYS A 25 -118.82 -25.32 -11.20
CA LYS A 25 -117.96 -24.99 -10.04
C LYS A 25 -118.50 -25.58 -8.73
N THR A 26 -119.80 -25.62 -8.52
CA THR A 26 -120.40 -26.19 -7.29
C THR A 26 -120.17 -27.69 -7.18
N PHE A 27 -120.41 -28.45 -8.24
CA PHE A 27 -120.15 -29.89 -8.26
C PHE A 27 -118.65 -30.18 -8.10
N HIS A 28 -117.83 -29.45 -8.86
CA HIS A 28 -116.37 -29.54 -8.77
C HIS A 28 -115.86 -29.24 -7.35
N TYR A 29 -116.38 -28.20 -6.70
CA TYR A 29 -116.02 -27.83 -5.33
C TYR A 29 -116.41 -28.90 -4.31
N VAL A 30 -117.60 -29.50 -4.44
CA VAL A 30 -118.03 -30.61 -3.56
C VAL A 30 -117.15 -31.84 -3.76
N ASP A 31 -116.82 -32.20 -4.99
CA ASP A 31 -115.96 -33.34 -5.30
C ASP A 31 -114.50 -33.09 -4.89
N ALA A 32 -114.00 -31.87 -5.04
CA ALA A 32 -112.69 -31.43 -4.55
C ALA A 32 -112.62 -31.48 -3.02
N LYS A 33 -113.67 -31.03 -2.31
CA LYS A 33 -113.79 -31.17 -0.85
C LYS A 33 -113.79 -32.63 -0.40
N LYS A 34 -114.37 -33.53 -1.20
CA LYS A 34 -114.32 -34.99 -1.01
C LYS A 34 -113.02 -35.64 -1.52
N LYS A 35 -112.06 -34.87 -2.03
CA LYS A 35 -110.78 -35.31 -2.62
C LYS A 35 -110.91 -36.24 -3.83
N LYS A 36 -112.06 -36.21 -4.52
CA LYS A 36 -112.35 -37.06 -5.70
C LYS A 36 -111.79 -36.50 -7.01
N VAL A 37 -111.72 -35.18 -7.12
CA VAL A 37 -111.15 -34.47 -8.28
C VAL A 37 -110.06 -33.51 -7.80
N ASP A 38 -109.11 -33.23 -8.70
CA ASP A 38 -108.06 -32.23 -8.46
C ASP A 38 -108.62 -30.82 -8.57
N TYR A 39 -107.98 -29.84 -7.93
CA TYR A 39 -108.35 -28.43 -8.02
C TYR A 39 -107.12 -27.55 -7.87
N ASP A 40 -107.13 -26.36 -8.43
CA ASP A 40 -106.10 -25.35 -8.19
C ASP A 40 -106.49 -24.45 -7.00
N ASN A 41 -105.49 -24.00 -6.24
CA ASN A 41 -105.65 -22.99 -5.19
C ASN A 41 -104.89 -21.71 -5.56
N ILE A 42 -104.96 -21.30 -6.82
CA ILE A 42 -104.24 -20.12 -7.30
C ILE A 42 -105.13 -18.90 -7.12
N ARG A 43 -104.63 -17.91 -6.40
CA ARG A 43 -105.29 -16.62 -6.18
C ARG A 43 -104.35 -15.50 -6.59
N LEU A 44 -104.85 -14.59 -7.42
CA LEU A 44 -104.15 -13.38 -7.81
C LEU A 44 -104.87 -12.18 -7.18
N ASP A 45 -104.19 -11.49 -6.26
CA ASP A 45 -104.69 -10.25 -5.68
C ASP A 45 -103.95 -9.06 -6.32
N SER A 46 -104.69 -8.25 -7.08
CA SER A 46 -104.17 -7.02 -7.70
C SER A 46 -104.60 -5.80 -6.90
N LYS A 47 -103.64 -5.01 -6.43
CA LYS A 47 -103.85 -3.75 -5.70
C LYS A 47 -102.97 -2.65 -6.30
N THR A 48 -103.60 -1.66 -6.95
CA THR A 48 -102.93 -0.51 -7.56
C THR A 48 -103.88 0.68 -7.55
N ASP A 49 -103.33 1.90 -7.52
CA ASP A 49 -104.09 3.15 -7.69
C ASP A 49 -104.40 3.46 -9.18
N SER A 50 -103.99 2.56 -10.10
CA SER A 50 -104.21 2.67 -11.55
C SER A 50 -105.08 1.51 -12.09
N VAL A 51 -105.12 1.33 -13.41
CA VAL A 51 -105.82 0.20 -14.04
C VAL A 51 -105.21 -1.13 -13.58
N ASN A 52 -106.02 -1.97 -12.94
CA ASN A 52 -105.59 -3.30 -12.47
C ASN A 52 -105.24 -4.25 -13.61
N ALA A 53 -106.08 -4.32 -14.66
CA ALA A 53 -105.92 -5.25 -15.78
C ALA A 53 -106.27 -4.62 -17.13
N GLU A 54 -105.47 -4.91 -18.15
CA GLU A 54 -105.70 -4.53 -19.55
C GLU A 54 -105.63 -5.78 -20.43
N ILE A 55 -106.66 -6.04 -21.24
CA ILE A 55 -106.72 -7.21 -22.12
C ILE A 55 -106.58 -6.80 -23.59
N ASP A 56 -105.62 -7.39 -24.29
CA ASP A 56 -105.51 -7.26 -25.75
C ASP A 56 -106.47 -8.26 -26.41
N MET A 57 -107.49 -7.76 -27.10
CA MET A 57 -108.51 -8.59 -27.73
C MET A 57 -108.01 -9.42 -28.92
N ARG A 58 -106.82 -9.14 -29.46
CA ARG A 58 -106.20 -9.90 -30.56
C ARG A 58 -105.45 -11.13 -30.07
N SER A 59 -104.64 -10.98 -29.02
CA SER A 59 -103.89 -12.09 -28.41
C SER A 59 -104.68 -12.80 -27.30
N LEU A 60 -105.65 -12.11 -26.70
CA LEU A 60 -106.30 -12.45 -25.42
C LEU A 60 -105.34 -12.44 -24.23
N ASP A 61 -104.21 -11.73 -24.35
CA ASP A 61 -103.27 -11.54 -23.24
C ASP A 61 -103.79 -10.45 -22.31
N MET A 62 -103.76 -10.73 -21.01
CA MET A 62 -104.19 -9.79 -19.97
C MET A 62 -102.99 -9.36 -19.14
N ASN A 63 -102.60 -8.10 -19.28
CA ASN A 63 -101.57 -7.46 -18.47
C ASN A 63 -102.15 -7.06 -17.11
N LEU A 64 -101.64 -7.63 -16.01
CA LEU A 64 -102.15 -7.47 -14.66
C LEU A 64 -101.11 -6.77 -13.77
N ARG A 65 -101.46 -5.58 -13.27
CA ARG A 65 -100.60 -4.71 -12.45
C ARG A 65 -100.93 -4.81 -10.97
N GLY A 66 -99.97 -4.51 -10.10
CA GLY A 66 -100.17 -4.45 -8.65
C GLY A 66 -100.28 -5.82 -7.98
N VAL A 67 -99.67 -6.86 -8.55
CA VAL A 67 -99.60 -8.21 -7.98
C VAL A 67 -98.34 -8.34 -7.15
N GLU A 68 -98.46 -8.40 -5.83
CA GLU A 68 -97.29 -8.48 -4.94
C GLU A 68 -96.62 -9.85 -4.95
N ASN A 69 -97.43 -10.92 -4.96
CA ASN A 69 -96.96 -12.30 -5.05
C ASN A 69 -98.10 -13.22 -5.48
N ILE A 70 -97.75 -14.43 -5.91
CA ILE A 70 -98.70 -15.49 -6.28
C ILE A 70 -98.16 -16.81 -5.75
N ALA A 71 -98.93 -17.47 -4.89
CA ALA A 71 -98.67 -18.88 -4.54
C ALA A 71 -99.26 -19.78 -5.63
N LEU A 72 -98.40 -20.41 -6.44
CA LEU A 72 -98.83 -21.41 -7.43
C LEU A 72 -99.10 -22.78 -6.79
N SER A 73 -98.40 -23.09 -5.69
CA SER A 73 -98.62 -24.30 -4.92
C SER A 73 -98.16 -24.12 -3.47
N ASP A 74 -99.10 -24.19 -2.53
CA ASP A 74 -98.80 -24.14 -1.09
C ASP A 74 -98.03 -25.40 -0.63
N THR A 75 -98.39 -26.57 -1.18
CA THR A 75 -97.78 -27.87 -0.86
C THR A 75 -96.38 -28.03 -1.44
N SER A 76 -96.15 -27.54 -2.66
CA SER A 76 -94.83 -27.57 -3.30
C SER A 76 -93.98 -26.36 -2.89
N PHE A 77 -94.55 -25.39 -2.18
CA PHE A 77 -93.95 -24.10 -1.83
C PHE A 77 -93.37 -23.41 -3.07
N VAL A 78 -94.24 -23.18 -4.06
CA VAL A 78 -93.90 -22.41 -5.27
C VAL A 78 -94.62 -21.07 -5.21
N VAL A 79 -93.86 -20.00 -4.99
CA VAL A 79 -94.37 -18.64 -4.83
C VAL A 79 -93.60 -17.72 -5.77
N ILE A 80 -94.32 -16.95 -6.57
CA ILE A 80 -93.77 -15.98 -7.51
C ILE A 80 -93.91 -14.58 -6.93
N PHE A 81 -92.89 -13.75 -7.09
CA PHE A 81 -92.83 -12.33 -6.78
C PHE A 81 -92.49 -11.59 -8.08
N PRO A 82 -93.51 -11.15 -8.84
CA PRO A 82 -93.29 -10.52 -10.14
C PRO A 82 -92.50 -9.21 -10.02
N GLU A 83 -91.57 -8.99 -10.94
CA GLU A 83 -90.88 -7.72 -11.08
C GLU A 83 -91.89 -6.60 -11.40
N ASP A 84 -91.65 -5.42 -10.82
CA ASP A 84 -92.56 -4.26 -10.90
C ASP A 84 -94.03 -4.55 -10.50
N LYS A 85 -94.28 -5.65 -9.78
CA LYS A 85 -95.62 -6.15 -9.43
C LYS A 85 -96.50 -6.37 -10.68
N ASN A 86 -95.91 -6.76 -11.81
CA ASN A 86 -96.61 -6.92 -13.09
C ASN A 86 -96.46 -8.32 -13.68
N LEU A 87 -97.50 -8.83 -14.34
CA LEU A 87 -97.47 -10.12 -15.05
C LEU A 87 -98.44 -10.14 -16.22
N ILE A 88 -98.28 -11.11 -17.12
CA ILE A 88 -99.16 -11.30 -18.27
C ILE A 88 -99.87 -12.64 -18.17
N ILE A 89 -101.19 -12.63 -17.99
CA ILE A 89 -102.01 -13.84 -18.06
C ILE A 89 -102.29 -14.15 -19.53
N LYS A 90 -101.91 -15.35 -19.96
CA LYS A 90 -102.12 -15.89 -21.30
C LYS A 90 -103.39 -16.75 -21.34
N GLN A 91 -103.77 -17.14 -22.55
CA GLN A 91 -104.79 -18.17 -22.75
C GLN A 91 -104.48 -19.43 -21.94
N ASN A 92 -105.53 -20.16 -21.53
CA ASN A 92 -105.45 -21.34 -20.67
C ASN A 92 -104.86 -21.11 -19.26
N ARG A 93 -104.88 -19.86 -18.76
CA ARG A 93 -104.34 -19.47 -17.44
C ARG A 93 -102.81 -19.58 -17.36
N GLY A 94 -102.12 -19.55 -18.50
CA GLY A 94 -100.67 -19.38 -18.50
C GLY A 94 -100.28 -18.02 -17.91
N ILE A 95 -99.10 -17.92 -17.33
CA ILE A 95 -98.62 -16.66 -16.73
C ILE A 95 -97.17 -16.42 -17.17
N ASP A 96 -96.93 -15.33 -17.89
CA ASP A 96 -95.57 -14.86 -18.17
C ASP A 96 -95.17 -13.80 -17.13
N PHE A 97 -93.96 -13.94 -16.59
CA PHE A 97 -93.44 -13.06 -15.56
C PHE A 97 -91.90 -13.00 -15.57
N GLY A 98 -91.36 -11.90 -15.06
CA GLY A 98 -89.99 -11.79 -14.57
C GLY A 98 -90.01 -11.57 -13.05
N GLY A 99 -88.85 -11.61 -12.40
CA GLY A 99 -88.71 -11.34 -10.97
C GLY A 99 -88.16 -12.52 -10.18
N THR A 100 -88.61 -12.66 -8.92
CA THR A 100 -88.11 -13.70 -8.01
C THR A 100 -89.16 -14.79 -7.80
N MET A 101 -88.75 -16.03 -7.61
CA MET A 101 -89.62 -17.11 -7.16
C MET A 101 -88.94 -17.99 -6.13
N PHE A 102 -89.73 -18.48 -5.19
CA PHE A 102 -89.34 -19.58 -4.30
C PHE A 102 -89.88 -20.88 -4.87
N ALA A 103 -89.05 -21.92 -4.91
CA ALA A 103 -89.46 -23.28 -5.26
C ALA A 103 -88.87 -24.28 -4.26
N GLY A 104 -89.66 -24.64 -3.25
CA GLY A 104 -89.19 -25.44 -2.13
C GLY A 104 -88.09 -24.71 -1.35
N ARG A 105 -86.85 -25.17 -1.49
CA ARG A 105 -85.67 -24.54 -0.86
C ARG A 105 -84.76 -23.83 -1.87
N LEU A 106 -85.23 -23.58 -3.09
CA LEU A 106 -84.51 -22.74 -4.04
C LEU A 106 -85.13 -21.36 -4.09
N ASP A 107 -84.29 -20.34 -4.04
CA ASP A 107 -84.66 -18.97 -4.38
C ASP A 107 -84.08 -18.67 -5.75
N MET A 108 -84.93 -18.29 -6.69
CA MET A 108 -84.55 -18.08 -8.09
C MET A 108 -84.97 -16.68 -8.53
N ALA A 109 -84.10 -15.96 -9.22
CA ALA A 109 -84.41 -14.67 -9.81
C ALA A 109 -83.96 -14.62 -11.26
N GLY A 110 -84.74 -13.94 -12.11
CA GLY A 110 -84.44 -13.75 -13.52
C GLY A 110 -85.66 -13.31 -14.34
N GLU A 111 -85.61 -13.54 -15.64
CA GLU A 111 -86.58 -13.05 -16.60
C GLU A 111 -87.02 -14.10 -17.63
N GLY A 112 -88.13 -13.82 -18.32
CA GLY A 112 -88.67 -14.70 -19.36
C GLY A 112 -89.21 -16.01 -18.82
N PHE A 113 -89.81 -16.01 -17.63
CA PHE A 113 -90.47 -17.18 -17.06
C PHE A 113 -91.90 -17.32 -17.58
N SER A 114 -92.31 -18.54 -17.90
CA SER A 114 -93.67 -18.83 -18.36
C SER A 114 -94.25 -20.02 -17.61
N PHE A 115 -95.31 -19.78 -16.83
CA PHE A 115 -96.06 -20.82 -16.14
C PHE A 115 -97.05 -21.48 -17.09
N ASP A 116 -96.84 -22.76 -17.37
CA ASP A 116 -97.75 -23.63 -18.10
C ASP A 116 -98.73 -24.29 -17.11
N TYR A 117 -99.94 -23.72 -17.03
CA TYR A 117 -101.01 -24.24 -16.18
C TYR A 117 -101.44 -25.67 -16.55
N GLY A 118 -101.35 -26.04 -17.83
CA GLY A 118 -101.77 -27.34 -18.36
C GLY A 118 -100.86 -28.46 -17.85
N ASN A 119 -99.55 -28.26 -17.95
CA ASN A 119 -98.53 -29.21 -17.49
C ASN A 119 -98.07 -29.00 -16.05
N PHE A 120 -98.52 -27.92 -15.40
CA PHE A 120 -98.18 -27.53 -14.04
C PHE A 120 -96.67 -27.41 -13.80
N LYS A 121 -96.02 -26.69 -14.72
CA LYS A 121 -94.58 -26.40 -14.74
C LYS A 121 -94.32 -24.95 -15.09
N ILE A 122 -93.12 -24.46 -14.81
CA ILE A 122 -92.64 -23.16 -15.25
C ILE A 122 -91.48 -23.40 -16.21
N ASP A 123 -91.56 -22.86 -17.41
CA ASP A 123 -90.45 -22.82 -18.36
C ASP A 123 -89.54 -21.64 -18.00
N LEU A 124 -88.24 -21.92 -17.92
CA LEU A 124 -87.21 -21.00 -17.41
C LEU A 124 -86.25 -20.63 -18.53
N SER A 125 -86.44 -19.45 -19.12
CA SER A 125 -85.57 -18.95 -20.20
C SER A 125 -84.21 -18.51 -19.66
N THR A 126 -84.20 -17.58 -18.69
CA THR A 126 -82.97 -17.04 -18.10
C THR A 126 -83.16 -16.81 -16.61
N VAL A 127 -82.58 -17.69 -15.80
CA VAL A 127 -82.47 -17.48 -14.35
C VAL A 127 -81.07 -16.95 -14.05
N ASP A 128 -81.00 -15.72 -13.59
CA ASP A 128 -79.76 -15.03 -13.26
C ASP A 128 -79.11 -15.60 -12.01
N SER A 129 -79.91 -15.96 -11.01
CA SER A 129 -79.38 -16.49 -9.74
C SER A 129 -80.28 -17.59 -9.17
N VAL A 130 -79.69 -18.73 -8.82
CA VAL A 130 -80.29 -19.80 -8.02
C VAL A 130 -79.53 -19.93 -6.71
N ILE A 131 -80.22 -19.69 -5.60
CA ILE A 131 -79.69 -19.84 -4.23
C ILE A 131 -80.31 -21.08 -3.61
N ILE A 132 -79.46 -21.96 -3.07
CA ILE A 132 -79.88 -23.19 -2.40
C ILE A 132 -79.97 -22.93 -0.89
N ASN A 133 -81.15 -23.15 -0.30
CA ASN A 133 -81.35 -23.08 1.14
C ASN A 133 -81.22 -24.46 1.79
N ILE A 134 -80.42 -24.56 2.85
CA ILE A 134 -80.20 -25.81 3.58
C ILE A 134 -80.59 -25.66 5.06
N PRO A 135 -80.95 -26.75 5.75
CA PRO A 135 -81.28 -26.67 7.17
C PRO A 135 -80.09 -26.19 8.02
N THR A 136 -80.31 -25.19 8.88
CA THR A 136 -79.26 -24.58 9.71
C THR A 136 -78.95 -25.37 11.00
N GLY A 137 -79.77 -26.37 11.32
CA GLY A 137 -79.73 -27.08 12.61
C GLY A 137 -80.43 -26.33 13.76
N LYS A 138 -80.86 -25.09 13.57
CA LYS A 138 -81.60 -24.29 14.57
C LYS A 138 -83.10 -24.42 14.36
N PHE A 139 -83.86 -24.46 15.44
CA PHE A 139 -85.32 -24.45 15.40
C PHE A 139 -85.85 -23.03 15.67
N ASP A 140 -86.92 -22.65 15.00
CA ASP A 140 -87.65 -21.41 15.30
C ASP A 140 -88.56 -21.58 16.54
N GLU A 141 -89.21 -20.49 16.96
CA GLU A 141 -90.13 -20.46 18.11
C GLU A 141 -91.32 -21.43 17.95
N SER A 142 -91.62 -21.87 16.73
CA SER A 142 -92.67 -22.85 16.43
C SER A 142 -92.18 -24.31 16.42
N GLY A 143 -90.90 -24.54 16.73
CA GLY A 143 -90.28 -25.86 16.74
C GLY A 143 -89.96 -26.40 15.34
N LYS A 144 -89.94 -25.55 14.30
CA LYS A 144 -89.61 -25.92 12.92
C LYS A 144 -88.14 -25.62 12.63
N LEU A 145 -87.48 -26.54 11.93
CA LEU A 145 -86.09 -26.40 11.54
C LEU A 145 -85.94 -25.23 10.56
N THR A 146 -85.12 -24.24 10.90
CA THR A 146 -84.84 -23.09 10.05
C THR A 146 -83.90 -23.49 8.91
N VAL A 147 -84.08 -22.84 7.76
CA VAL A 147 -83.22 -22.99 6.59
C VAL A 147 -82.46 -21.69 6.36
N GLY A 148 -81.27 -21.77 5.77
CA GLY A 148 -80.48 -20.61 5.39
C GLY A 148 -79.71 -20.86 4.09
N PRO A 149 -79.31 -19.79 3.39
CA PRO A 149 -78.70 -19.91 2.07
C PRO A 149 -77.27 -20.44 2.16
N ILE A 150 -76.88 -21.24 1.18
CA ILE A 150 -75.46 -21.45 0.88
C ILE A 150 -74.86 -20.15 0.32
N LYS A 151 -73.53 -20.03 0.32
CA LYS A 151 -72.82 -18.83 -0.13
C LYS A 151 -72.55 -18.78 -1.64
N SER A 152 -72.73 -19.90 -2.35
CA SER A 152 -72.60 -19.95 -3.81
C SER A 152 -73.94 -19.73 -4.49
N ILE A 153 -73.87 -19.09 -5.66
CA ILE A 153 -75.00 -18.84 -6.55
C ILE A 153 -74.75 -19.64 -7.82
N ILE A 154 -75.77 -20.34 -8.32
CA ILE A 154 -75.74 -20.92 -9.66
C ILE A 154 -76.38 -19.91 -10.61
N GLU A 155 -75.63 -19.46 -11.60
CA GLU A 155 -76.04 -18.40 -12.53
C GLU A 155 -76.29 -18.95 -13.94
N LYS A 156 -77.06 -18.20 -14.72
CA LYS A 156 -77.44 -18.48 -16.12
C LYS A 156 -78.12 -19.83 -16.29
N VAL A 157 -79.07 -20.15 -15.42
CA VAL A 157 -79.82 -21.39 -15.50
C VAL A 157 -80.94 -21.26 -16.53
N THR A 158 -80.99 -22.18 -17.48
CA THR A 158 -82.08 -22.35 -18.45
C THR A 158 -82.65 -23.75 -18.31
N GLY A 159 -83.97 -23.91 -18.31
CA GLY A 159 -84.60 -25.20 -18.10
C GLY A 159 -86.09 -25.14 -17.80
N SER A 160 -86.55 -26.03 -16.93
CA SER A 160 -87.94 -26.06 -16.47
C SER A 160 -88.04 -26.44 -15.01
N LEU A 161 -88.97 -25.83 -14.28
CA LEU A 161 -89.36 -26.17 -12.92
C LEU A 161 -90.70 -26.91 -12.96
N GLN A 162 -90.67 -28.22 -12.71
CA GLN A 162 -91.90 -28.99 -12.55
C GLN A 162 -92.45 -28.79 -11.12
N ILE A 163 -93.65 -28.23 -10.97
CA ILE A 163 -94.24 -27.91 -9.66
C ILE A 163 -94.81 -29.17 -9.00
N ASP A 164 -95.56 -29.95 -9.77
CA ASP A 164 -96.11 -31.28 -9.45
C ASP A 164 -96.64 -31.93 -10.75
N SER A 165 -97.29 -33.10 -10.70
CA SER A 165 -97.99 -33.67 -11.86
C SER A 165 -99.21 -32.83 -12.26
N ASN A 166 -99.56 -32.86 -13.56
CA ASN A 166 -100.65 -32.09 -14.15
C ASN A 166 -102.07 -32.38 -13.60
N ASN A 167 -102.23 -33.40 -12.76
CA ASN A 167 -103.47 -33.83 -12.11
C ASN A 167 -103.39 -33.77 -10.57
N ASN A 168 -102.42 -33.03 -10.04
CA ASN A 168 -102.17 -32.83 -8.63
C ASN A 168 -101.92 -31.36 -8.26
N ARG A 169 -102.61 -30.41 -8.89
CA ARG A 169 -102.50 -28.97 -8.59
C ARG A 169 -102.84 -28.64 -7.14
N SER A 170 -103.70 -29.44 -6.52
CA SER A 170 -104.11 -29.26 -5.13
C SER A 170 -103.12 -29.86 -4.11
N GLY A 171 -102.09 -30.58 -4.56
CA GLY A 171 -101.20 -31.35 -3.69
C GLY A 171 -101.87 -32.50 -2.92
N ARG A 172 -102.99 -33.03 -3.41
CA ARG A 172 -103.73 -34.13 -2.74
C ARG A 172 -102.94 -35.46 -2.71
N LEU A 173 -102.13 -35.70 -3.75
CA LEU A 173 -101.18 -36.81 -3.84
C LEU A 173 -99.81 -36.32 -3.34
N LYS A 174 -99.06 -37.18 -2.67
CA LYS A 174 -97.71 -36.86 -2.20
C LYS A 174 -96.70 -37.35 -3.23
N HIS A 175 -96.03 -36.42 -3.91
CA HIS A 175 -94.93 -36.70 -4.82
C HIS A 175 -93.64 -36.09 -4.28
N PRO A 176 -92.81 -36.86 -3.54
CA PRO A 176 -91.62 -36.33 -2.88
C PRO A 176 -90.60 -35.72 -3.83
N GLN A 177 -90.58 -36.14 -5.09
CA GLN A 177 -89.68 -35.64 -6.13
C GLN A 177 -90.00 -34.22 -6.60
N TYR A 178 -91.19 -33.69 -6.30
CA TYR A 178 -91.60 -32.34 -6.72
C TYR A 178 -91.55 -31.32 -5.56
N PRO A 179 -91.27 -30.03 -5.86
CA PRO A 179 -90.88 -29.53 -7.17
C PRO A 179 -89.50 -30.02 -7.60
N SER A 180 -89.25 -30.04 -8.91
CA SER A 180 -88.01 -30.51 -9.53
C SER A 180 -87.53 -29.54 -10.60
N LEU A 181 -86.28 -29.12 -10.51
CA LEU A 181 -85.62 -28.27 -11.50
C LEU A 181 -84.84 -29.16 -12.47
N ALA A 182 -85.11 -29.04 -13.77
CA ALA A 182 -84.34 -29.70 -14.82
C ALA A 182 -83.71 -28.64 -15.73
N THR A 183 -82.38 -28.59 -15.80
CA THR A 183 -81.65 -27.64 -16.65
C THR A 183 -81.35 -28.26 -18.02
N THR A 184 -81.31 -27.43 -19.07
CA THR A 184 -81.11 -27.88 -20.46
C THR A 184 -79.82 -27.36 -21.09
N GLN A 185 -79.21 -26.33 -20.50
CA GLN A 185 -77.94 -25.73 -20.92
C GLN A 185 -76.95 -25.73 -19.75
N PRO A 186 -75.64 -25.58 -20.01
CA PRO A 186 -74.66 -25.36 -18.95
C PRO A 186 -75.01 -24.14 -18.10
N SER A 187 -74.68 -24.22 -16.81
CA SER A 187 -74.84 -23.12 -15.85
C SER A 187 -73.53 -22.92 -15.10
N TYR A 188 -73.38 -21.82 -14.35
CA TYR A 188 -72.07 -21.41 -13.86
C TYR A 188 -72.07 -21.12 -12.37
N VAL A 189 -70.97 -21.47 -11.70
CA VAL A 189 -70.65 -21.02 -10.35
C VAL A 189 -69.37 -20.20 -10.42
N TYR A 190 -69.45 -18.95 -9.97
CA TYR A 190 -68.34 -18.00 -9.96
C TYR A 190 -67.73 -17.87 -8.55
N TYR A 191 -66.44 -17.53 -8.51
CA TYR A 191 -65.64 -17.40 -7.28
C TYR A 191 -64.97 -16.02 -7.17
N ASP A 192 -65.53 -15.01 -7.83
CA ASP A 192 -65.01 -13.64 -7.95
C ASP A 192 -65.44 -12.72 -6.79
N ASN A 193 -65.97 -13.30 -5.70
CA ASN A 193 -66.39 -12.55 -4.53
C ASN A 193 -65.19 -11.89 -3.84
N GLN A 194 -65.33 -10.62 -3.43
CA GLN A 194 -64.31 -9.88 -2.67
C GLN A 194 -63.81 -10.60 -1.40
N LYS A 195 -64.65 -11.45 -0.79
CA LYS A 195 -64.26 -12.27 0.38
C LYS A 195 -63.35 -13.45 0.02
N THR A 196 -63.36 -13.88 -1.25
CA THR A 196 -62.52 -14.96 -1.78
C THR A 196 -61.23 -14.35 -2.33
N LEU A 197 -60.19 -14.29 -1.50
CA LEU A 197 -58.87 -13.76 -1.88
C LEU A 197 -58.92 -12.35 -2.53
N GLY A 198 -59.81 -11.47 -2.07
CA GLY A 198 -59.95 -10.11 -2.61
C GLY A 198 -60.63 -10.02 -3.98
N GLY A 199 -61.29 -11.09 -4.45
CA GLY A 199 -61.95 -11.11 -5.77
C GLY A 199 -60.98 -11.24 -6.95
N ILE A 200 -59.82 -11.85 -6.73
CA ILE A 200 -58.75 -11.99 -7.74
C ILE A 200 -59.12 -12.90 -8.92
N TYR A 201 -60.12 -13.77 -8.74
CA TYR A 201 -60.60 -14.69 -9.77
C TYR A 201 -61.54 -13.97 -10.74
N ASN A 202 -61.05 -13.60 -11.92
CA ASN A 202 -61.90 -13.02 -12.97
C ASN A 202 -62.92 -14.05 -13.48
N ARG A 203 -64.22 -13.74 -13.38
CA ARG A 203 -65.34 -14.61 -13.78
C ARG A 203 -65.31 -15.13 -15.22
N GLU A 204 -64.63 -14.44 -16.14
CA GLU A 204 -64.49 -14.89 -17.54
C GLU A 204 -63.42 -15.96 -17.73
N LYS A 205 -62.49 -16.08 -16.77
CA LYS A 205 -61.33 -16.99 -16.84
C LYS A 205 -61.31 -18.02 -15.72
N PHE A 206 -62.00 -17.77 -14.62
CA PHE A 206 -62.06 -18.65 -13.45
C PHE A 206 -63.51 -18.89 -13.04
N PHE A 207 -64.03 -20.08 -13.32
CA PHE A 207 -65.39 -20.48 -13.00
C PHE A 207 -65.55 -21.99 -13.05
N PHE A 208 -66.61 -22.49 -12.42
CA PHE A 208 -67.04 -23.87 -12.57
C PHE A 208 -68.25 -23.94 -13.50
N GLU A 209 -68.10 -24.63 -14.62
CA GLU A 209 -69.18 -24.88 -15.58
C GLU A 209 -69.89 -26.18 -15.23
N LEU A 210 -71.18 -26.08 -14.91
CA LEU A 210 -72.06 -27.19 -14.58
C LEU A 210 -72.62 -27.84 -15.84
N GLU A 211 -72.55 -29.16 -15.91
CA GLU A 211 -73.31 -29.95 -16.89
C GLU A 211 -74.82 -29.82 -16.59
N PRO A 212 -75.70 -29.91 -17.61
CA PRO A 212 -77.14 -29.96 -17.39
C PRO A 212 -77.53 -31.03 -16.37
N PHE A 213 -78.38 -30.67 -15.40
CA PHE A 213 -78.69 -31.49 -14.24
C PHE A 213 -80.19 -31.47 -13.90
N VAL A 214 -80.61 -32.50 -13.16
CA VAL A 214 -81.94 -32.56 -12.55
C VAL A 214 -81.78 -32.49 -11.03
N PHE A 215 -82.38 -31.47 -10.41
CA PHE A 215 -82.43 -31.29 -8.98
C PHE A 215 -83.87 -31.44 -8.47
N ASP A 216 -84.20 -32.66 -8.03
CA ASP A 216 -85.52 -33.02 -7.54
C ASP A 216 -85.68 -32.80 -6.03
N SER A 217 -86.89 -33.05 -5.54
CA SER A 217 -87.21 -33.08 -4.11
C SER A 217 -86.90 -31.76 -3.38
N LEU A 218 -87.10 -30.62 -4.06
CA LEU A 218 -86.64 -29.30 -3.62
C LEU A 218 -87.15 -28.87 -2.23
N ASN A 219 -88.27 -29.44 -1.77
CA ASN A 219 -88.80 -29.19 -0.42
C ASN A 219 -87.98 -29.82 0.71
N LYS A 220 -87.36 -30.98 0.48
CA LYS A 220 -86.81 -31.86 1.54
C LYS A 220 -85.56 -32.65 1.15
N PHE A 221 -84.80 -32.21 0.15
CA PHE A 221 -83.54 -32.88 -0.22
C PHE A 221 -82.58 -32.99 0.97
N LYS A 222 -81.72 -34.01 0.91
CA LYS A 222 -80.63 -34.21 1.88
C LYS A 222 -79.41 -33.40 1.43
N THR A 223 -78.92 -32.50 2.29
CA THR A 223 -77.75 -31.64 2.01
C THR A 223 -76.54 -32.43 1.52
N SER A 224 -76.25 -33.59 2.12
CA SER A 224 -75.11 -34.45 1.74
C SER A 224 -75.21 -35.09 0.35
N LYS A 225 -76.39 -35.02 -0.29
CA LYS A 225 -76.60 -35.51 -1.66
C LYS A 225 -76.56 -34.40 -2.70
N VAL A 226 -76.49 -33.14 -2.29
CA VAL A 226 -76.40 -32.00 -3.22
C VAL A 226 -75.02 -31.98 -3.84
N GLY A 227 -74.97 -32.11 -5.16
CA GLY A 227 -73.74 -31.93 -5.91
C GLY A 227 -73.93 -32.10 -7.41
N PHE A 228 -73.13 -31.38 -8.17
CA PHE A 228 -73.30 -31.15 -9.59
C PHE A 228 -72.01 -31.50 -10.34
N ASN A 229 -72.12 -32.23 -11.44
CA ASN A 229 -70.97 -32.56 -12.29
C ASN A 229 -70.66 -31.39 -13.20
N GLY A 230 -69.39 -31.23 -13.56
CA GLY A 230 -68.97 -30.18 -14.45
C GLY A 230 -67.47 -30.13 -14.61
N LYS A 231 -66.96 -28.96 -14.98
CA LYS A 231 -65.53 -28.71 -15.12
C LYS A 231 -65.11 -27.37 -14.54
N LEU A 232 -63.94 -27.35 -13.91
CA LEU A 232 -63.27 -26.13 -13.50
C LEU A 232 -62.44 -25.57 -14.67
N VAL A 233 -62.73 -24.32 -15.03
CA VAL A 233 -61.83 -23.47 -15.82
C VAL A 233 -61.08 -22.59 -14.83
N SER A 234 -59.75 -22.72 -14.75
CA SER A 234 -58.94 -22.16 -13.65
C SER A 234 -57.93 -21.09 -14.08
N ALA A 235 -58.26 -20.31 -15.11
CA ALA A 235 -57.43 -19.20 -15.61
C ALA A 235 -55.98 -19.59 -15.99
N GLY A 236 -55.74 -20.83 -16.42
CA GLY A 236 -54.41 -21.34 -16.80
C GLY A 236 -53.62 -21.97 -15.65
N ILE A 237 -54.12 -21.92 -14.40
CA ILE A 237 -53.48 -22.56 -13.24
C ILE A 237 -53.37 -24.07 -13.49
N PHE A 238 -54.50 -24.73 -13.71
CA PHE A 238 -54.58 -26.13 -14.11
C PHE A 238 -55.29 -26.27 -15.47
N PRO A 239 -54.99 -27.32 -16.25
CA PRO A 239 -55.85 -27.76 -17.35
C PRO A 239 -57.30 -27.95 -16.88
N GLU A 240 -58.28 -27.87 -17.78
CA GLU A 240 -59.69 -28.06 -17.43
C GLU A 240 -59.90 -29.34 -16.60
N MET A 241 -60.41 -29.20 -15.37
CA MET A 241 -60.57 -30.34 -14.45
C MET A 241 -62.04 -30.73 -14.37
N LYS A 242 -62.37 -31.94 -14.84
CA LYS A 242 -63.71 -32.52 -14.68
C LYS A 242 -63.88 -33.00 -13.25
N GLU A 243 -64.79 -32.38 -12.52
CA GLU A 243 -65.02 -32.64 -11.10
C GLU A 243 -66.52 -32.63 -10.77
N ARG A 244 -66.86 -33.07 -9.56
CA ARG A 244 -68.20 -32.92 -9.01
C ARG A 244 -68.16 -31.96 -7.83
N ILE A 245 -68.83 -30.81 -7.96
CA ILE A 245 -68.92 -29.85 -6.86
C ILE A 245 -70.01 -30.24 -5.87
N THR A 246 -69.72 -30.11 -4.58
CA THR A 246 -70.62 -30.38 -3.46
C THR A 246 -70.59 -29.20 -2.48
N ILE A 247 -71.51 -29.19 -1.51
CA ILE A 247 -71.53 -28.15 -0.47
C ILE A 247 -70.35 -28.38 0.50
N GLN A 248 -69.48 -27.39 0.62
CA GLN A 248 -68.30 -27.39 1.49
C GLN A 248 -68.64 -26.86 2.91
N ASN A 249 -67.70 -27.00 3.86
CA ASN A 249 -67.87 -26.56 5.25
C ASN A 249 -68.16 -25.07 5.40
N ASP A 250 -67.63 -24.26 4.48
CA ASP A 250 -67.83 -22.81 4.45
C ASP A 250 -69.14 -22.38 3.78
N LEU A 251 -69.95 -23.36 3.35
CA LEU A 251 -71.19 -23.25 2.58
C LEU A 251 -71.00 -22.80 1.12
N SER A 252 -69.81 -22.94 0.53
CA SER A 252 -69.64 -22.83 -0.93
C SER A 252 -70.02 -24.12 -1.66
N LEU A 253 -70.28 -24.02 -2.96
CA LEU A 253 -70.17 -25.14 -3.88
C LEU A 253 -68.71 -25.24 -4.35
N GLY A 254 -68.10 -26.40 -4.13
CA GLY A 254 -66.68 -26.60 -4.32
C GLY A 254 -66.31 -28.08 -4.39
N PHE A 255 -65.03 -28.41 -4.44
CA PHE A 255 -64.59 -29.81 -4.49
C PHE A 255 -63.28 -30.03 -3.72
N LYS A 256 -62.97 -31.30 -3.45
CA LYS A 256 -61.67 -31.77 -3.00
C LYS A 256 -61.32 -33.04 -3.78
N THR A 257 -60.20 -33.02 -4.50
CA THR A 257 -59.74 -34.14 -5.34
C THR A 257 -58.24 -34.36 -5.16
N GLU A 258 -57.74 -35.54 -5.49
CA GLU A 258 -56.32 -35.82 -5.62
C GLU A 258 -55.94 -35.93 -7.11
N LYS A 259 -54.79 -35.36 -7.48
CA LYS A 259 -54.18 -35.47 -8.82
C LYS A 259 -52.72 -35.88 -8.69
N ASN A 260 -52.20 -36.58 -9.67
CA ASN A 260 -50.79 -36.94 -9.72
C ASN A 260 -50.12 -36.25 -10.90
N ASN A 261 -49.06 -35.48 -10.64
CA ASN A 261 -48.24 -34.79 -11.64
C ASN A 261 -49.05 -33.99 -12.69
N ILE A 262 -50.07 -33.24 -12.25
CA ILE A 262 -50.85 -32.38 -13.12
C ILE A 262 -50.03 -31.14 -13.50
N ALA A 263 -50.12 -30.71 -14.76
CA ALA A 263 -49.47 -29.49 -15.23
C ALA A 263 -49.97 -28.26 -14.47
N LEU A 264 -49.06 -27.36 -14.13
CA LEU A 264 -49.32 -26.14 -13.35
C LEU A 264 -48.80 -24.93 -14.15
N TYR A 265 -49.62 -23.89 -14.28
CA TYR A 265 -49.37 -22.65 -15.04
C TYR A 265 -48.86 -22.92 -16.47
N ASP A 266 -49.74 -23.44 -17.32
CA ASP A 266 -49.44 -23.77 -18.73
C ASP A 266 -48.19 -24.67 -18.91
N GLY A 267 -47.92 -25.55 -17.94
CA GLY A 267 -46.83 -26.52 -17.99
C GLY A 267 -45.47 -25.98 -17.53
N LYS A 268 -45.42 -24.81 -16.89
CA LYS A 268 -44.19 -24.26 -16.27
C LYS A 268 -43.72 -25.10 -15.10
N GLY A 269 -44.62 -25.81 -14.43
CA GLY A 269 -44.30 -26.79 -13.39
C GLY A 269 -45.36 -27.87 -13.29
N THR A 270 -45.28 -28.69 -12.26
CA THR A 270 -46.29 -29.70 -11.96
C THR A 270 -46.69 -29.71 -10.49
N PHE A 271 -47.92 -30.12 -10.22
CA PHE A 271 -48.47 -30.31 -8.88
C PHE A 271 -48.92 -31.75 -8.70
N SER A 272 -48.75 -32.30 -7.49
CA SER A 272 -49.27 -33.63 -7.12
C SER A 272 -49.92 -33.58 -5.75
N ASN A 273 -50.85 -34.52 -5.50
CA ASN A 273 -51.67 -34.69 -4.30
C ASN A 273 -52.98 -33.88 -4.33
N THR A 274 -53.35 -33.20 -3.25
CA THR A 274 -54.72 -32.73 -3.01
C THR A 274 -54.94 -31.32 -3.56
N ILE A 275 -56.03 -31.12 -4.30
CA ILE A 275 -56.53 -29.82 -4.77
C ILE A 275 -57.94 -29.63 -4.20
N SER A 276 -58.23 -28.43 -3.69
CA SER A 276 -59.55 -28.07 -3.18
C SER A 276 -59.98 -26.68 -3.64
N LEU A 277 -61.29 -26.50 -3.81
CA LEU A 277 -61.90 -25.22 -4.15
C LEU A 277 -63.07 -24.95 -3.21
N ASP A 278 -63.05 -23.81 -2.52
CA ASP A 278 -64.13 -23.26 -1.69
C ASP A 278 -64.03 -21.71 -1.65
N ASN A 279 -64.74 -20.99 -0.75
CA ASN A 279 -64.60 -19.52 -0.66
C ASN A 279 -63.27 -19.06 -0.06
N THR A 280 -62.37 -19.97 0.36
CA THR A 280 -60.99 -19.61 0.70
C THR A 280 -60.08 -19.58 -0.53
N GLY A 281 -60.61 -19.98 -1.70
CA GLY A 281 -59.96 -19.97 -3.00
C GLY A 281 -59.57 -21.37 -3.48
N LEU A 282 -58.81 -21.41 -4.58
CA LEU A 282 -58.20 -22.64 -5.08
C LEU A 282 -56.93 -22.93 -4.28
N ARG A 283 -56.94 -24.04 -3.54
CA ARG A 283 -55.86 -24.44 -2.64
C ARG A 283 -55.32 -25.82 -2.94
N GLY A 284 -54.11 -26.08 -2.48
CA GLY A 284 -53.43 -27.37 -2.63
C GLY A 284 -52.70 -27.82 -1.37
N GLN A 285 -52.58 -29.13 -1.21
CA GLN A 285 -51.70 -29.79 -0.25
C GLN A 285 -50.95 -30.88 -0.99
N GLY A 286 -49.63 -30.75 -1.15
CA GLY A 286 -48.89 -31.59 -2.07
C GLY A 286 -47.48 -31.15 -2.42
N SER A 287 -46.95 -31.70 -3.51
CA SER A 287 -45.64 -31.35 -4.04
C SER A 287 -45.74 -30.48 -5.30
N ILE A 288 -44.87 -29.48 -5.38
CA ILE A 288 -44.71 -28.57 -6.51
C ILE A 288 -43.33 -28.82 -7.11
N ASN A 289 -43.27 -29.12 -8.41
CA ASN A 289 -42.02 -29.28 -9.14
C ASN A 289 -41.81 -28.11 -10.10
N PHE A 290 -40.62 -27.51 -10.05
CA PHE A 290 -40.20 -26.45 -10.96
C PHE A 290 -38.71 -26.61 -11.28
N ILE A 291 -38.37 -26.76 -12.57
CA ILE A 291 -37.01 -27.04 -13.06
C ILE A 291 -36.43 -28.32 -12.42
N SER A 292 -35.50 -28.19 -11.48
CA SER A 292 -34.85 -29.28 -10.74
C SER A 292 -35.25 -29.30 -9.26
N SER A 293 -36.14 -28.39 -8.85
CA SER A 293 -36.64 -28.26 -7.48
C SER A 293 -37.94 -29.04 -7.25
N GLU A 294 -38.06 -29.59 -6.05
CA GLU A 294 -39.27 -30.21 -5.49
C GLU A 294 -39.56 -29.55 -4.14
N SER A 295 -40.76 -28.98 -4.02
CA SER A 295 -41.23 -28.30 -2.81
C SER A 295 -42.47 -29.00 -2.26
N VAL A 296 -42.47 -29.38 -0.98
CA VAL A 296 -43.60 -30.09 -0.33
C VAL A 296 -44.31 -29.15 0.63
N SER A 297 -45.62 -28.99 0.49
CA SER A 297 -46.43 -28.05 1.28
C SER A 297 -47.75 -28.65 1.75
N LYS A 298 -48.20 -28.21 2.93
CA LYS A 298 -49.56 -28.48 3.43
C LYS A 298 -50.57 -27.39 3.10
N ASP A 299 -50.12 -26.21 2.68
CA ASP A 299 -50.98 -25.08 2.33
C ASP A 299 -50.38 -24.30 1.16
N VAL A 300 -50.93 -24.54 -0.02
CA VAL A 300 -50.64 -23.84 -1.27
C VAL A 300 -51.87 -23.03 -1.66
N VAL A 301 -51.68 -21.76 -1.97
CA VAL A 301 -52.72 -20.88 -2.49
C VAL A 301 -52.39 -20.55 -3.94
N PHE A 302 -53.31 -20.89 -4.85
CA PHE A 302 -53.14 -20.66 -6.28
C PHE A 302 -53.86 -19.39 -6.72
N TYR A 303 -53.11 -18.44 -7.26
CA TYR A 303 -53.61 -17.26 -7.97
C TYR A 303 -53.46 -17.46 -9.47
N PRO A 304 -54.22 -16.72 -10.31
CA PRO A 304 -54.11 -16.85 -11.77
C PRO A 304 -52.71 -16.61 -12.34
N ASP A 305 -51.91 -15.73 -11.73
CA ASP A 305 -50.58 -15.32 -12.20
C ASP A 305 -49.42 -15.80 -11.32
N SER A 306 -49.72 -16.32 -10.12
CA SER A 306 -48.74 -16.61 -9.08
C SER A 306 -49.23 -17.63 -8.07
N MET A 307 -48.32 -18.19 -7.28
CA MET A 307 -48.62 -19.17 -6.23
C MET A 307 -47.86 -18.81 -4.95
N ASN A 308 -48.52 -18.96 -3.80
CA ASN A 308 -47.88 -18.85 -2.49
C ASN A 308 -47.96 -20.18 -1.76
N ALA A 309 -46.88 -20.59 -1.10
CA ALA A 309 -46.87 -21.81 -0.30
C ALA A 309 -45.98 -21.66 0.93
N LYS A 310 -46.41 -22.21 2.07
CA LYS A 310 -45.51 -22.51 3.19
C LYS A 310 -45.04 -23.94 3.05
N VAL A 311 -43.75 -24.16 2.82
CA VAL A 311 -43.20 -25.46 2.46
C VAL A 311 -42.49 -26.10 3.65
N GLU A 312 -42.70 -27.40 3.85
CA GLU A 312 -42.03 -28.16 4.90
C GLU A 312 -40.62 -28.58 4.46
N SER A 313 -40.44 -28.79 3.16
CA SER A 313 -39.15 -29.10 2.55
C SER A 313 -39.05 -28.50 1.16
N PHE A 314 -37.90 -27.86 0.89
CA PHE A 314 -37.46 -27.48 -0.43
C PHE A 314 -36.22 -28.28 -0.78
N THR A 315 -36.22 -29.00 -1.89
CA THR A 315 -35.04 -29.77 -2.33
C THR A 315 -34.75 -29.50 -3.80
N MET A 316 -33.47 -29.33 -4.13
CA MET A 316 -33.00 -29.19 -5.50
C MET A 316 -31.83 -30.13 -5.74
N LYS A 317 -31.88 -30.90 -6.83
CA LYS A 317 -30.82 -31.84 -7.20
C LYS A 317 -29.78 -31.15 -8.07
N ALA A 318 -28.50 -31.36 -7.76
CA ALA A 318 -27.40 -30.86 -8.57
C ALA A 318 -27.43 -31.44 -9.99
N GLY A 319 -27.31 -30.60 -11.01
CA GLY A 319 -27.42 -31.04 -12.40
C GLY A 319 -27.36 -29.91 -13.41
N VAL A 320 -27.49 -30.27 -14.68
CA VAL A 320 -27.60 -29.32 -15.80
C VAL A 320 -28.97 -29.47 -16.42
N VAL A 321 -29.77 -28.39 -16.42
CA VAL A 321 -31.09 -28.34 -17.04
C VAL A 321 -31.08 -27.23 -18.07
N GLY A 322 -31.38 -27.54 -19.34
CA GLY A 322 -31.39 -26.54 -20.42
C GLY A 322 -30.03 -25.89 -20.71
N GLY A 323 -28.91 -26.49 -20.29
CA GLY A 323 -27.56 -25.92 -20.42
C GLY A 323 -27.13 -25.04 -19.23
N VAL A 324 -28.00 -24.85 -18.24
CA VAL A 324 -27.73 -24.09 -17.00
C VAL A 324 -27.38 -25.05 -15.87
N GLU A 325 -26.34 -24.72 -15.10
CA GLU A 325 -25.88 -25.49 -13.95
C GLU A 325 -26.65 -25.10 -12.67
N TYR A 326 -27.14 -26.08 -11.92
CA TYR A 326 -27.81 -25.88 -10.63
C TYR A 326 -27.11 -26.66 -9.53
N PRO A 327 -26.97 -26.10 -8.31
CA PRO A 327 -26.39 -26.80 -7.16
C PRO A 327 -27.33 -27.84 -6.55
N ASN A 328 -26.83 -28.59 -5.57
CA ASN A 328 -27.70 -29.25 -4.60
C ASN A 328 -28.12 -28.22 -3.53
N VAL A 329 -29.41 -28.14 -3.23
CA VAL A 329 -29.96 -27.29 -2.16
C VAL A 329 -30.96 -28.09 -1.34
N THR A 330 -30.91 -27.94 -0.02
CA THR A 330 -31.96 -28.40 0.89
C THR A 330 -32.36 -27.28 1.85
N GLY A 331 -33.66 -27.00 1.92
CA GLY A 331 -34.31 -26.05 2.82
C GLY A 331 -35.48 -26.72 3.54
N ALA A 332 -35.91 -26.12 4.64
CA ALA A 332 -37.00 -26.60 5.45
C ALA A 332 -37.72 -25.43 6.13
N GLU A 333 -39.04 -25.53 6.21
CA GLU A 333 -39.92 -24.49 6.75
C GLU A 333 -39.93 -23.18 5.94
N ASP A 334 -39.62 -23.21 4.64
CA ASP A 334 -39.50 -22.02 3.80
C ASP A 334 -40.86 -21.42 3.36
N ILE A 335 -40.83 -20.18 2.88
CA ILE A 335 -41.97 -19.51 2.23
C ILE A 335 -41.67 -19.35 0.75
N ILE A 336 -42.54 -19.87 -0.11
CA ILE A 336 -42.42 -19.75 -1.56
C ILE A 336 -43.42 -18.74 -2.10
N HIS A 337 -42.92 -17.81 -2.93
CA HIS A 337 -43.70 -17.01 -3.86
C HIS A 337 -43.23 -17.29 -5.29
N TRP A 338 -44.09 -17.89 -6.10
CA TRP A 338 -43.77 -18.26 -7.47
C TRP A 338 -44.57 -17.43 -8.47
N VAL A 339 -43.88 -16.75 -9.38
CA VAL A 339 -44.46 -16.00 -10.50
C VAL A 339 -44.04 -16.69 -11.82
N PRO A 340 -44.71 -17.80 -12.19
CA PRO A 340 -44.31 -18.71 -13.27
C PRO A 340 -44.19 -18.04 -14.65
N TYR A 341 -45.03 -17.04 -14.93
CA TYR A 341 -45.01 -16.32 -16.20
C TYR A 341 -43.84 -15.34 -16.31
N ASN A 342 -43.26 -14.93 -15.17
CA ASN A 342 -42.04 -14.11 -15.10
C ASN A 342 -40.78 -14.95 -14.81
N ASP A 343 -40.89 -16.28 -14.85
CA ASP A 343 -39.78 -17.23 -14.63
C ASP A 343 -39.01 -16.96 -13.33
N SER A 344 -39.74 -16.78 -12.21
CA SER A 344 -39.14 -16.45 -10.91
C SER A 344 -39.86 -17.16 -9.77
N MET A 345 -39.15 -18.02 -9.06
CA MET A 345 -39.57 -18.63 -7.79
C MET A 345 -38.70 -18.09 -6.66
N LEU A 346 -39.25 -17.22 -5.82
CA LEU A 346 -38.60 -16.76 -4.60
C LEU A 346 -38.85 -17.78 -3.49
N VAL A 347 -37.78 -18.25 -2.86
CA VAL A 347 -37.80 -19.18 -1.73
C VAL A 347 -37.13 -18.46 -0.55
N GLN A 348 -37.94 -18.03 0.40
CA GLN A 348 -37.51 -17.26 1.55
C GLN A 348 -37.34 -18.17 2.76
N MET A 349 -36.22 -18.03 3.45
CA MET A 349 -35.96 -18.72 4.70
C MET A 349 -36.90 -18.19 5.81
N ASP A 350 -37.59 -19.07 6.53
CA ASP A 350 -38.35 -18.70 7.75
C ASP A 350 -37.48 -18.86 9.00
N SER A 351 -37.08 -20.11 9.31
CA SER A 351 -36.42 -20.47 10.58
C SER A 351 -35.07 -21.19 10.42
N LEU A 352 -34.87 -21.93 9.33
CA LEU A 352 -33.72 -22.81 9.11
C LEU A 352 -32.96 -22.43 7.83
N PRO A 353 -31.63 -22.27 7.89
CA PRO A 353 -30.87 -21.88 6.71
C PRO A 353 -30.77 -22.98 5.66
N PHE A 354 -30.63 -22.56 4.40
CA PHE A 354 -30.42 -23.46 3.28
C PHE A 354 -29.06 -24.12 3.37
N LYS A 355 -28.99 -25.42 3.10
CA LYS A 355 -27.74 -26.15 2.90
C LYS A 355 -27.49 -26.28 1.41
N ILE A 356 -26.36 -25.78 0.94
CA ILE A 356 -25.97 -25.77 -0.48
C ILE A 356 -24.69 -26.60 -0.66
N PHE A 357 -24.53 -27.23 -1.83
CA PHE A 357 -23.38 -28.09 -2.18
C PHE A 357 -23.23 -29.30 -1.24
N ASP A 358 -24.30 -30.06 -1.05
CA ASP A 358 -24.37 -31.21 -0.13
C ASP A 358 -24.04 -30.84 1.34
N GLY A 359 -24.35 -29.60 1.73
CA GLY A 359 -24.14 -29.09 3.08
C GLY A 359 -22.71 -28.64 3.37
N GLN A 360 -21.85 -28.49 2.36
CA GLN A 360 -20.55 -27.82 2.51
C GLN A 360 -20.70 -26.35 2.90
N THR A 361 -21.83 -25.73 2.54
CA THR A 361 -22.14 -24.33 2.83
C THR A 361 -23.56 -24.20 3.39
N ILE A 362 -23.76 -23.17 4.21
CA ILE A 362 -25.03 -22.81 4.84
C ILE A 362 -25.36 -21.37 4.44
N LEU A 363 -26.47 -21.15 3.75
CA LEU A 363 -26.98 -19.82 3.40
C LEU A 363 -28.07 -19.40 4.39
N ASN A 364 -27.83 -18.30 5.11
CA ASN A 364 -28.85 -17.56 5.84
C ASN A 364 -29.32 -16.40 4.96
N GLY A 365 -30.49 -16.55 4.35
CA GLY A 365 -30.98 -15.58 3.37
C GLY A 365 -32.06 -16.15 2.47
N ASP A 366 -32.22 -15.56 1.28
CA ASP A 366 -33.26 -15.91 0.32
C ASP A 366 -32.66 -16.46 -0.98
N LEU A 367 -33.43 -17.29 -1.69
CA LEU A 367 -33.07 -17.85 -2.99
C LEU A 367 -34.08 -17.43 -4.06
N VAL A 368 -33.59 -17.15 -5.27
CA VAL A 368 -34.43 -16.93 -6.46
C VAL A 368 -34.06 -17.96 -7.51
N LEU A 369 -35.01 -18.84 -7.81
CA LEU A 369 -34.86 -19.88 -8.83
C LEU A 369 -35.52 -19.42 -10.14
N GLN A 370 -34.75 -19.41 -11.21
CA GLN A 370 -35.17 -19.06 -12.57
C GLN A 370 -34.65 -20.12 -13.56
N SER A 371 -35.17 -20.15 -14.79
CA SER A 371 -34.64 -21.07 -15.82
C SER A 371 -33.22 -20.73 -16.27
N THR A 372 -32.74 -19.53 -15.97
CA THR A 372 -31.38 -19.04 -16.25
C THR A 372 -30.36 -19.32 -15.16
N GLY A 373 -30.78 -19.74 -13.95
CA GLY A 373 -29.89 -20.05 -12.84
C GLY A 373 -30.56 -19.98 -11.46
N LEU A 374 -29.77 -20.27 -10.43
CA LEU A 374 -30.13 -20.03 -9.04
C LEU A 374 -29.29 -18.86 -8.53
N SER A 375 -29.95 -17.80 -8.08
CA SER A 375 -29.32 -16.72 -7.33
C SER A 375 -29.78 -16.72 -5.87
N GLY A 376 -29.05 -16.04 -5.01
CA GLY A 376 -29.45 -15.84 -3.62
C GLY A 376 -28.84 -14.59 -3.00
N ALA A 377 -29.39 -14.20 -1.87
CA ALA A 377 -29.00 -13.02 -1.12
C ALA A 377 -28.87 -13.36 0.36
N GLY A 378 -27.81 -12.93 1.02
CA GLY A 378 -27.60 -13.16 2.46
C GLY A 378 -26.17 -13.56 2.81
N THR A 379 -26.02 -14.35 3.87
CA THR A 379 -24.73 -14.79 4.39
C THR A 379 -24.53 -16.28 4.19
N VAL A 380 -23.53 -16.63 3.39
CA VAL A 380 -23.04 -18.00 3.17
C VAL A 380 -21.90 -18.29 4.16
N ASP A 381 -22.07 -19.32 4.98
CA ASP A 381 -21.11 -19.78 5.99
C ASP A 381 -20.60 -21.20 5.67
N TRP A 382 -19.29 -21.42 5.82
CA TRP A 382 -18.68 -22.75 5.78
C TRP A 382 -17.52 -22.87 6.76
N SER A 383 -16.85 -24.02 6.82
CA SER A 383 -15.83 -24.33 7.84
C SER A 383 -14.72 -23.27 7.93
N ASP A 384 -14.32 -22.71 6.79
CA ASP A 384 -13.11 -21.92 6.68
C ASP A 384 -13.40 -20.41 6.57
N ALA A 385 -14.61 -19.99 6.18
CA ALA A 385 -14.92 -18.58 5.93
C ALA A 385 -16.42 -18.27 5.92
N THR A 386 -16.73 -16.97 5.88
CA THR A 386 -18.06 -16.40 5.64
C THR A 386 -18.02 -15.45 4.45
N LEU A 387 -19.09 -15.44 3.66
CA LEU A 387 -19.33 -14.49 2.58
C LEU A 387 -20.73 -13.90 2.74
N SER A 388 -20.87 -12.58 2.70
CA SER A 388 -22.17 -11.90 2.71
C SER A 388 -22.32 -11.03 1.47
N ALA A 389 -23.42 -11.18 0.74
CA ALA A 389 -23.69 -10.42 -0.47
C ALA A 389 -25.20 -10.27 -0.72
N ALA A 390 -25.57 -9.22 -1.44
CA ALA A 390 -26.94 -9.02 -1.90
C ALA A 390 -27.28 -9.85 -3.15
N ASP A 391 -26.26 -10.27 -3.90
CA ASP A 391 -26.41 -11.07 -5.10
C ASP A 391 -25.30 -12.13 -5.17
N ILE A 392 -25.72 -13.40 -5.26
CA ILE A 392 -24.85 -14.57 -5.26
C ILE A 392 -25.38 -15.54 -6.32
N ASP A 393 -24.61 -15.78 -7.36
CA ASP A 393 -24.88 -16.80 -8.36
C ASP A 393 -24.36 -18.16 -7.91
N PHE A 394 -25.22 -19.17 -7.95
CA PHE A 394 -24.87 -20.54 -7.63
C PHE A 394 -24.88 -21.43 -8.88
N GLY A 395 -23.71 -21.97 -9.24
CA GLY A 395 -23.56 -23.03 -10.23
C GLY A 395 -23.57 -24.42 -9.57
N LYS A 396 -23.13 -25.47 -10.29
CA LYS A 396 -23.15 -26.86 -9.77
C LYS A 396 -22.28 -27.06 -8.53
N SER A 397 -21.06 -26.51 -8.54
CA SER A 397 -20.05 -26.59 -7.47
C SER A 397 -19.34 -25.25 -7.23
N ARG A 398 -19.90 -24.17 -7.77
CA ARG A 398 -19.29 -22.84 -7.82
C ARG A 398 -20.25 -21.79 -7.30
N MET A 399 -19.69 -20.77 -6.68
CA MET A 399 -20.42 -19.60 -6.21
C MET A 399 -19.71 -18.35 -6.73
N HIS A 400 -20.46 -17.37 -7.21
CA HIS A 400 -19.94 -16.11 -7.69
C HIS A 400 -20.73 -14.93 -7.13
N SER A 401 -20.06 -13.83 -6.84
CA SER A 401 -20.69 -12.56 -6.48
C SER A 401 -19.81 -11.43 -6.96
N ASP A 402 -20.40 -10.41 -7.58
CA ASP A 402 -19.68 -9.22 -8.04
C ASP A 402 -19.30 -8.29 -6.88
N SER A 403 -20.11 -8.23 -5.82
CA SER A 403 -19.83 -7.42 -4.63
C SER A 403 -20.23 -8.17 -3.36
N SER A 404 -19.22 -8.48 -2.55
CA SER A 404 -19.38 -9.27 -1.33
C SER A 404 -18.43 -8.82 -0.21
N ASP A 405 -18.87 -9.02 1.01
CA ASP A 405 -18.01 -8.97 2.20
C ASP A 405 -17.53 -10.37 2.53
N PHE A 406 -16.22 -10.55 2.59
CA PHE A 406 -15.58 -11.86 2.76
C PHE A 406 -14.67 -11.88 3.98
N THR A 407 -14.81 -12.91 4.82
CA THR A 407 -14.01 -13.08 6.03
C THR A 407 -13.54 -14.52 6.15
N ILE A 408 -12.23 -14.71 6.33
CA ILE A 408 -11.65 -16.03 6.58
C ILE A 408 -11.54 -16.25 8.10
N LYS A 409 -12.11 -17.37 8.56
CA LYS A 409 -12.09 -17.79 9.96
C LYS A 409 -10.66 -18.18 10.36
N SER A 410 -10.23 -17.74 11.54
CA SER A 410 -8.94 -18.14 12.11
C SER A 410 -9.06 -19.41 12.94
N LEU A 411 -7.92 -20.05 13.22
CA LEU A 411 -7.81 -21.11 14.23
C LEU A 411 -7.94 -20.57 15.67
N ASP A 412 -7.69 -19.27 15.87
CA ASP A 412 -7.93 -18.57 17.14
C ASP A 412 -9.28 -17.82 17.08
N PRO A 413 -10.29 -18.21 17.88
CA PRO A 413 -11.61 -17.58 17.87
C PRO A 413 -11.61 -16.10 18.32
N LYS A 414 -10.49 -15.55 18.79
CA LYS A 414 -10.36 -14.13 19.16
C LYS A 414 -9.76 -13.24 18.07
N LYS A 415 -9.38 -13.77 16.89
CA LYS A 415 -8.69 -13.00 15.83
C LYS A 415 -9.17 -13.42 14.44
N PHE A 416 -9.31 -12.49 13.50
CA PHE A 416 -9.62 -12.78 12.09
C PHE A 416 -8.34 -12.97 11.28
N ALA A 417 -8.30 -13.95 10.36
CA ALA A 417 -7.11 -14.21 9.53
C ALA A 417 -7.00 -13.25 8.35
N LEU A 418 -8.15 -12.88 7.75
CA LEU A 418 -8.29 -11.89 6.69
C LEU A 418 -9.76 -11.42 6.65
N LYS A 419 -9.99 -10.11 6.50
CA LYS A 419 -11.30 -9.53 6.26
C LYS A 419 -11.20 -8.54 5.10
N THR A 420 -12.05 -8.70 4.09
CA THR A 420 -12.14 -7.81 2.94
C THR A 420 -13.59 -7.44 2.70
N THR A 421 -13.85 -6.18 2.39
CA THR A 421 -15.18 -5.65 2.08
C THR A 421 -15.24 -5.25 0.61
N ASP A 422 -16.42 -5.34 0.01
CA ASP A 422 -16.66 -4.98 -1.40
C ASP A 422 -15.66 -5.61 -2.40
N VAL A 423 -15.68 -6.95 -2.44
CA VAL A 423 -14.87 -7.74 -3.37
C VAL A 423 -15.75 -8.59 -4.29
N SER A 424 -15.37 -8.68 -5.56
CA SER A 424 -15.82 -9.74 -6.44
C SER A 424 -15.17 -11.06 -6.01
N ALA A 425 -15.99 -12.08 -5.82
CA ALA A 425 -15.59 -13.36 -5.29
C ALA A 425 -16.06 -14.50 -6.20
N THR A 426 -15.14 -15.35 -6.64
CA THR A 426 -15.43 -16.59 -7.35
C THR A 426 -14.88 -17.76 -6.58
N LEU A 427 -15.75 -18.64 -6.08
CA LEU A 427 -15.39 -19.82 -5.30
C LEU A 427 -15.74 -21.10 -6.08
N ASP A 428 -14.82 -22.05 -6.05
CA ASP A 428 -14.98 -23.39 -6.61
C ASP A 428 -14.76 -24.40 -5.47
N PHE A 429 -15.85 -25.03 -5.02
CA PHE A 429 -15.86 -25.96 -3.88
C PHE A 429 -15.35 -27.35 -4.26
N GLU A 430 -15.31 -27.69 -5.55
CA GLU A 430 -14.71 -28.95 -6.04
C GLU A 430 -13.19 -28.85 -6.08
N LYS A 431 -12.66 -27.74 -6.59
CA LYS A 431 -11.20 -27.46 -6.58
C LYS A 431 -10.69 -26.90 -5.26
N ARG A 432 -11.60 -26.49 -4.36
CA ARG A 432 -11.31 -25.84 -3.08
C ARG A 432 -10.42 -24.60 -3.25
N THR A 433 -10.81 -23.75 -4.19
CA THR A 433 -10.12 -22.50 -4.53
C THR A 433 -11.06 -21.32 -4.59
N GLY A 434 -10.61 -20.15 -4.13
CA GLY A 434 -11.31 -18.88 -4.28
C GLY A 434 -10.44 -17.85 -5.01
N ILE A 435 -11.04 -17.04 -5.86
CA ILE A 435 -10.43 -15.86 -6.48
C ILE A 435 -11.21 -14.65 -6.00
N PHE A 436 -10.49 -13.67 -5.46
CA PHE A 436 -11.07 -12.47 -4.89
C PHE A 436 -10.39 -11.26 -5.51
N LYS A 437 -11.19 -10.27 -5.92
CA LYS A 437 -10.72 -9.01 -6.49
C LYS A 437 -11.50 -7.87 -5.87
N SER A 438 -10.83 -6.87 -5.32
CA SER A 438 -11.52 -5.68 -4.83
C SER A 438 -12.15 -4.88 -5.97
N ASN A 439 -13.34 -4.35 -5.72
CA ASN A 439 -14.07 -3.50 -6.67
C ASN A 439 -13.59 -2.04 -6.65
N THR A 440 -12.73 -1.68 -5.70
CA THR A 440 -12.13 -0.35 -5.62
C THR A 440 -10.61 -0.43 -5.72
N ASP A 441 -10.00 0.61 -6.28
CA ASP A 441 -8.55 0.69 -6.45
C ASP A 441 -7.83 1.03 -5.12
N ASP A 442 -8.57 1.47 -4.10
CA ASP A 442 -8.04 2.01 -2.83
C ASP A 442 -7.96 1.00 -1.67
N ILE A 443 -8.50 -0.22 -1.83
CA ILE A 443 -8.49 -1.22 -0.74
C ILE A 443 -7.15 -1.96 -0.75
N ALA A 444 -6.23 -1.49 0.10
CA ALA A 444 -4.99 -2.20 0.41
C ALA A 444 -5.27 -3.49 1.19
N THR A 445 -4.77 -4.63 0.71
CA THR A 445 -4.85 -5.89 1.46
C THR A 445 -3.93 -5.81 2.68
N SER A 446 -4.50 -5.98 3.87
CA SER A 446 -3.74 -5.94 5.13
C SER A 446 -3.39 -7.34 5.63
N PHE A 447 -2.18 -7.50 6.16
CA PHE A 447 -1.64 -8.70 6.82
C PHE A 447 -1.39 -8.37 8.30
N PRO A 448 -2.40 -8.48 9.19
CA PRO A 448 -2.30 -7.95 10.55
C PRO A 448 -1.18 -8.58 11.39
N TYR A 449 -0.92 -9.88 11.22
CA TYR A 449 0.12 -10.60 11.96
C TYR A 449 1.52 -10.20 11.52
N ASN A 450 1.74 -10.03 10.21
CA ASN A 450 3.00 -9.51 9.69
C ASN A 450 3.14 -8.01 9.94
N GLN A 451 2.04 -7.30 10.25
CA GLN A 451 1.96 -5.84 10.33
C GLN A 451 2.45 -5.19 9.03
N TYR A 452 1.96 -5.69 7.90
CA TYR A 452 2.21 -5.14 6.57
C TYR A 452 0.88 -4.99 5.82
N ARG A 453 0.85 -4.11 4.84
CA ARG A 453 -0.22 -4.01 3.85
C ARG A 453 0.36 -3.97 2.45
N THR A 454 -0.40 -4.40 1.45
CA THR A 454 -0.02 -4.32 0.04
C THR A 454 -1.05 -3.61 -0.81
N SER A 455 -0.60 -2.95 -1.87
CA SER A 455 -1.47 -2.39 -2.90
C SER A 455 -2.05 -3.43 -3.87
N ILE A 456 -1.75 -4.73 -3.69
CA ILE A 456 -2.40 -5.80 -4.45
C ILE A 456 -3.84 -5.96 -3.95
N ASN A 457 -4.79 -5.83 -4.89
CA ASN A 457 -6.22 -5.93 -4.65
C ASN A 457 -6.86 -7.22 -5.21
N GLU A 458 -6.06 -8.09 -5.86
CA GLU A 458 -6.50 -9.41 -6.35
C GLU A 458 -5.68 -10.53 -5.71
N PHE A 459 -6.35 -11.56 -5.20
CA PHE A 459 -5.69 -12.73 -4.64
C PHE A 459 -6.43 -14.03 -4.91
N LYS A 460 -5.63 -15.10 -5.01
CA LYS A 460 -6.10 -16.48 -5.08
C LYS A 460 -5.89 -17.15 -3.73
N TRP A 461 -6.95 -17.75 -3.20
CA TRP A 461 -6.93 -18.57 -2.00
C TRP A 461 -7.01 -20.06 -2.34
N GLU A 462 -6.01 -20.81 -1.91
CA GLU A 462 -5.99 -22.28 -1.95
C GLU A 462 -6.37 -22.80 -0.55
N MET A 463 -7.62 -23.24 -0.38
CA MET A 463 -8.20 -23.54 0.94
C MET A 463 -7.45 -24.69 1.64
N ASP A 464 -7.18 -25.79 0.93
CA ASP A 464 -6.49 -26.96 1.50
C ASP A 464 -5.05 -26.69 1.90
N LYS A 465 -4.35 -25.84 1.15
CA LYS A 465 -2.97 -25.47 1.43
C LYS A 465 -2.86 -24.35 2.45
N LYS A 466 -3.98 -23.77 2.89
CA LYS A 466 -4.05 -22.58 3.77
C LYS A 466 -3.12 -21.46 3.28
N ARG A 467 -3.16 -21.22 1.97
CA ARG A 467 -2.21 -20.33 1.29
C ARG A 467 -2.95 -19.32 0.41
N MET A 468 -2.51 -18.08 0.47
CA MET A 468 -2.96 -17.03 -0.44
C MET A 468 -1.82 -16.62 -1.36
N THR A 469 -2.14 -16.39 -2.63
CA THR A 469 -1.21 -15.88 -3.63
C THR A 469 -1.73 -14.57 -4.18
N PHE A 470 -0.89 -13.54 -4.08
CA PHE A 470 -1.14 -12.18 -4.54
C PHE A 470 -0.29 -11.95 -5.79
N LEU A 471 -0.91 -11.46 -6.86
CA LEU A 471 -0.21 -11.17 -8.11
C LEU A 471 -0.51 -9.72 -8.51
N ALA A 472 0.54 -8.91 -8.68
CA ALA A 472 0.36 -7.56 -9.20
C ALA A 472 -0.09 -7.63 -10.67
N PRO A 473 -0.87 -6.64 -11.16
CA PRO A 473 -1.25 -6.55 -12.57
C PRO A 473 -0.06 -6.71 -13.51
N LYS A 474 -0.27 -7.37 -14.66
CA LYS A 474 0.80 -7.70 -15.59
C LYS A 474 1.58 -6.44 -16.01
N GLY A 475 2.88 -6.42 -15.71
CA GLY A 475 3.78 -5.30 -16.04
C GLY A 475 3.91 -4.24 -14.94
N SER A 476 3.16 -4.35 -13.85
CA SER A 476 3.24 -3.46 -12.68
C SER A 476 4.01 -4.08 -11.51
N GLU A 477 4.29 -3.26 -10.50
CA GLU A 477 4.75 -3.68 -9.18
C GLU A 477 3.74 -3.20 -8.14
N ALA A 478 3.66 -3.90 -7.02
CA ALA A 478 2.84 -3.51 -5.90
C ALA A 478 3.70 -3.13 -4.71
N GLU A 479 3.28 -2.09 -4.00
CA GLU A 479 3.95 -1.64 -2.79
C GLU A 479 3.57 -2.55 -1.62
N PHE A 480 4.54 -2.89 -0.79
CA PHE A 480 4.38 -3.53 0.50
C PHE A 480 4.86 -2.55 1.56
N THR A 481 3.97 -2.09 2.43
CA THR A 481 4.27 -1.08 3.46
C THR A 481 4.05 -1.66 4.85
N SER A 482 5.03 -1.48 5.73
CA SER A 482 4.92 -1.84 7.15
C SER A 482 3.88 -0.95 7.84
N THR A 483 2.99 -1.57 8.62
CA THR A 483 2.03 -0.92 9.51
C THR A 483 2.50 -0.95 10.96
N ASN A 484 3.69 -1.49 11.25
CA ASN A 484 4.28 -1.43 12.59
C ASN A 484 4.80 0.00 12.86
N PRO A 485 4.34 0.67 13.94
CA PRO A 485 4.79 2.02 14.31
C PRO A 485 6.31 2.16 14.45
N ASP A 486 7.01 1.11 14.86
CA ASP A 486 8.45 1.14 15.12
C ASP A 486 9.30 1.05 13.83
N GLN A 487 8.68 0.84 12.65
CA GLN A 487 9.37 0.68 11.37
C GLN A 487 9.28 1.90 10.45
N ASP A 488 8.73 3.02 10.90
CA ASP A 488 8.63 4.29 10.14
C ASP A 488 8.00 4.13 8.75
N SER A 489 7.02 3.23 8.62
CA SER A 489 6.38 2.89 7.33
C SER A 489 7.37 2.44 6.25
N LEU A 490 8.34 1.59 6.62
CA LEU A 490 9.22 0.90 5.67
C LEU A 490 8.40 0.34 4.50
N SER A 491 8.75 0.71 3.27
CA SER A 491 8.09 0.20 2.07
C SER A 491 9.08 -0.30 1.01
N PHE A 492 8.63 -1.29 0.24
CA PHE A 492 9.35 -1.82 -0.91
C PHE A 492 8.37 -2.41 -1.93
N ASN A 493 8.80 -2.51 -3.18
CA ASN A 493 7.97 -2.99 -4.27
C ASN A 493 8.26 -4.46 -4.60
N GLY A 494 7.20 -5.22 -4.91
CA GLY A 494 7.29 -6.61 -5.37
C GLY A 494 6.22 -6.92 -6.43
N LYS A 495 6.41 -7.99 -7.20
CA LYS A 495 5.45 -8.37 -8.28
C LYS A 495 4.47 -9.45 -7.89
N SER A 496 4.80 -10.23 -6.86
CA SER A 496 3.90 -11.22 -6.30
C SER A 496 4.24 -11.50 -4.86
N ALA A 497 3.27 -11.98 -4.10
CA ALA A 497 3.50 -12.47 -2.76
C ALA A 497 2.73 -13.76 -2.49
N THR A 498 3.24 -14.57 -1.58
CA THR A 498 2.52 -15.72 -1.03
C THR A 498 2.45 -15.59 0.48
N TYR A 499 1.26 -15.73 1.03
CA TYR A 499 1.01 -15.70 2.47
C TYR A 499 0.63 -17.10 2.96
N ASP A 500 1.42 -17.61 3.90
CA ASP A 500 1.15 -18.86 4.61
C ASP A 500 0.33 -18.53 5.88
N MET A 501 -0.93 -18.96 5.89
CA MET A 501 -1.84 -18.67 7.00
C MET A 501 -1.56 -19.50 8.26
N GLN A 502 -0.83 -20.61 8.15
CA GLN A 502 -0.51 -21.47 9.29
C GLN A 502 0.70 -20.93 10.06
N ASN A 503 1.72 -20.46 9.34
CA ASN A 503 2.96 -19.96 9.93
C ASN A 503 3.03 -18.43 9.99
N PHE A 504 2.05 -17.72 9.44
CA PHE A 504 2.01 -16.25 9.33
C PHE A 504 3.25 -15.69 8.59
N ILE A 505 3.67 -16.34 7.50
CA ILE A 505 4.85 -15.94 6.73
C ILE A 505 4.41 -15.29 5.41
N LEU A 506 4.78 -14.03 5.21
CA LEU A 506 4.61 -13.29 3.97
C LEU A 506 5.91 -13.36 3.14
N ASN A 507 5.86 -14.03 1.99
CA ASN A 507 6.99 -14.11 1.06
C ASN A 507 6.70 -13.21 -0.15
N VAL A 508 7.44 -12.11 -0.29
CA VAL A 508 7.36 -11.19 -1.42
C VAL A 508 8.45 -11.53 -2.43
N ASN A 509 8.10 -11.61 -3.71
CA ASN A 509 8.98 -12.01 -4.80
C ASN A 509 9.18 -10.88 -5.82
N LYS A 510 10.34 -10.92 -6.48
CA LYS A 510 10.80 -9.92 -7.45
C LYS A 510 10.92 -8.51 -6.85
N VAL A 511 11.49 -8.42 -5.65
CA VAL A 511 11.85 -7.16 -5.01
C VAL A 511 13.16 -6.66 -5.61
N SER A 512 13.11 -5.51 -6.27
CA SER A 512 14.28 -4.92 -6.94
C SER A 512 15.27 -4.35 -5.94
N PHE A 513 14.79 -3.53 -4.99
CA PHE A 513 15.56 -2.98 -3.89
C PHE A 513 14.62 -2.54 -2.75
N ILE A 514 15.21 -2.26 -1.60
CA ILE A 514 14.57 -1.67 -0.42
C ILE A 514 15.32 -0.37 -0.11
N ASN A 515 14.61 0.75 -0.08
CA ASN A 515 15.20 2.02 0.34
C ASN A 515 15.24 2.08 1.87
N VAL A 516 16.40 2.34 2.44
CA VAL A 516 16.58 2.55 3.88
C VAL A 516 17.51 3.73 4.10
N ALA A 517 17.05 4.75 4.83
CA ALA A 517 17.70 6.07 4.91
C ALA A 517 17.99 6.61 3.50
N ASP A 518 19.25 6.91 3.19
CA ASP A 518 19.73 7.35 1.88
C ASP A 518 20.46 6.23 1.10
N SER A 519 20.13 4.96 1.35
CA SER A 519 20.72 3.81 0.66
C SER A 519 19.71 2.89 -0.02
N ARG A 520 20.16 2.18 -1.05
CA ARG A 520 19.42 1.09 -1.73
C ARG A 520 20.02 -0.26 -1.35
N ILE A 521 19.21 -1.13 -0.75
CA ILE A 521 19.58 -2.52 -0.43
C ILE A 521 18.95 -3.44 -1.47
N PHE A 522 19.76 -4.19 -2.21
CA PHE A 522 19.34 -5.09 -3.28
C PHE A 522 19.39 -6.54 -2.81
N PRO A 523 18.25 -7.23 -2.62
CA PRO A 523 18.22 -8.66 -2.26
C PRO A 523 18.81 -9.53 -3.38
N ASP A 524 19.65 -10.51 -3.04
CA ASP A 524 20.35 -11.38 -4.00
C ASP A 524 19.41 -12.18 -4.91
N SER A 525 18.32 -12.66 -4.33
CA SER A 525 17.33 -13.55 -4.93
C SER A 525 16.06 -12.80 -5.36
N GLY A 526 16.01 -11.49 -5.13
CA GLY A 526 14.81 -10.67 -5.30
C GLY A 526 13.66 -11.12 -4.39
N LYS A 527 13.95 -11.77 -3.26
CA LYS A 527 12.94 -12.25 -2.30
C LYS A 527 13.09 -11.55 -0.97
N VAL A 528 11.96 -11.17 -0.39
CA VAL A 528 11.86 -10.62 0.96
C VAL A 528 10.85 -11.46 1.74
N VAL A 529 11.27 -11.93 2.91
CA VAL A 529 10.42 -12.75 3.79
C VAL A 529 10.15 -11.97 5.07
N VAL A 530 8.88 -11.74 5.35
CA VAL A 530 8.41 -11.06 6.56
C VAL A 530 7.67 -12.09 7.41
N GLU A 531 8.12 -12.27 8.64
CA GLU A 531 7.47 -13.11 9.66
C GLU A 531 6.42 -12.29 10.43
N ALA A 532 5.83 -12.85 11.47
CA ALA A 532 4.96 -12.08 12.36
C ALA A 532 5.72 -10.89 13.01
N GLU A 533 4.98 -9.88 13.45
CA GLU A 533 5.51 -8.68 14.14
C GLU A 533 6.50 -7.87 13.29
N ALA A 534 6.25 -7.76 11.99
CA ALA A 534 7.04 -7.01 11.02
C ALA A 534 8.51 -7.44 10.90
N LYS A 535 8.86 -8.64 11.37
CA LYS A 535 10.24 -9.13 11.37
C LYS A 535 10.67 -9.59 9.98
N MET A 536 11.45 -8.77 9.29
CA MET A 536 12.09 -9.12 8.03
C MET A 536 13.26 -10.08 8.29
N ARG A 537 13.35 -11.17 7.54
CA ARG A 537 14.52 -12.08 7.61
C ARG A 537 15.78 -11.39 7.07
N THR A 538 16.93 -11.77 7.63
CA THR A 538 18.25 -11.31 7.18
C THR A 538 18.44 -11.57 5.69
N LEU A 539 18.80 -10.52 4.95
CA LEU A 539 19.20 -10.62 3.55
C LEU A 539 20.66 -11.04 3.49
N ASN A 540 20.92 -12.20 2.88
CA ASN A 540 22.27 -12.72 2.71
C ASN A 540 22.74 -12.44 1.28
N ARG A 541 24.05 -12.15 1.12
CA ARG A 541 24.67 -11.86 -0.18
C ARG A 541 24.03 -10.71 -0.96
N ALA A 542 23.36 -9.79 -0.25
CA ALA A 542 22.75 -8.60 -0.83
C ALA A 542 23.83 -7.64 -1.37
N LYS A 543 23.38 -6.55 -2.00
CA LYS A 543 24.23 -5.41 -2.34
C LYS A 543 23.69 -4.15 -1.71
N ILE A 544 24.57 -3.22 -1.35
CA ILE A 544 24.17 -1.88 -0.91
C ILE A 544 24.78 -0.85 -1.84
N THR A 545 24.01 0.14 -2.23
CA THR A 545 24.49 1.35 -2.92
C THR A 545 24.10 2.56 -2.09
N MET A 546 25.06 3.46 -1.87
CA MET A 546 24.86 4.72 -1.15
C MET A 546 25.63 5.86 -1.83
N ASP A 547 25.12 7.09 -1.85
CA ASP A 547 23.74 7.42 -1.51
C ASP A 547 22.74 6.98 -2.62
N THR A 548 21.48 7.39 -2.52
CA THR A 548 20.44 7.09 -3.53
C THR A 548 20.46 8.01 -4.77
N ILE A 549 21.25 9.09 -4.75
CA ILE A 549 21.29 10.13 -5.78
C ILE A 549 22.54 9.96 -6.65
N ASP A 550 23.72 10.04 -6.05
CA ASP A 550 25.04 10.00 -6.69
C ASP A 550 25.65 8.60 -6.71
N GLU A 551 25.21 7.69 -5.82
CA GLU A 551 25.64 6.29 -5.76
C GLU A 551 27.18 6.08 -5.60
N TYR A 552 27.83 6.96 -4.83
CA TYR A 552 29.29 6.98 -4.62
C TYR A 552 29.89 5.62 -4.20
N HIS A 553 29.23 4.91 -3.28
CA HIS A 553 29.78 3.71 -2.66
C HIS A 553 28.90 2.48 -2.89
N LYS A 554 29.55 1.40 -3.33
CA LYS A 554 28.90 0.13 -3.66
C LYS A 554 29.53 -0.98 -2.82
N PHE A 555 28.68 -1.76 -2.15
CA PHE A 555 29.06 -2.86 -1.29
C PHE A 555 28.46 -4.15 -1.84
N ASP A 556 29.28 -5.18 -1.93
CA ASP A 556 28.87 -6.52 -2.36
C ASP A 556 28.93 -7.51 -1.19
N SER A 557 28.32 -8.69 -1.39
CA SER A 557 28.31 -9.79 -0.42
C SER A 557 27.78 -9.38 0.96
N VAL A 558 26.76 -8.51 0.95
CA VAL A 558 26.23 -7.88 2.15
C VAL A 558 25.35 -8.85 2.93
N THR A 559 25.51 -8.89 4.25
CA THR A 559 24.54 -9.49 5.18
C THR A 559 23.81 -8.39 5.91
N ALA A 560 22.53 -8.16 5.61
CA ALA A 560 21.76 -7.01 6.11
C ALA A 560 20.53 -7.42 6.93
N ASN A 561 20.36 -6.79 8.08
CA ASN A 561 19.16 -6.82 8.91
C ASN A 561 18.48 -5.45 8.85
N ILE A 562 17.28 -5.39 8.28
CA ILE A 562 16.50 -4.16 8.13
C ILE A 562 15.46 -4.11 9.25
N TYR A 563 15.47 -3.03 10.02
CA TYR A 563 14.58 -2.84 11.17
C TYR A 563 13.45 -1.85 10.89
N GLY A 564 13.64 -0.90 9.97
CA GLY A 564 12.65 0.11 9.60
C GLY A 564 13.14 1.02 8.47
N LYS A 565 12.35 2.03 8.08
CA LYS A 565 12.68 2.97 6.98
C LYS A 565 14.00 3.71 7.18
N ASN A 566 14.38 3.98 8.43
CA ASN A 566 15.59 4.72 8.79
C ASN A 566 16.56 3.88 9.65
N SER A 567 16.43 2.55 9.65
CA SER A 567 17.22 1.69 10.54
C SER A 567 17.54 0.34 9.91
N PHE A 568 18.82 0.06 9.75
CA PHE A 568 19.34 -1.26 9.42
C PHE A 568 20.76 -1.44 9.98
N LYS A 569 21.21 -2.69 10.04
CA LYS A 569 22.60 -3.06 10.29
C LYS A 569 23.07 -4.06 9.26
N ALA A 570 24.27 -3.87 8.73
CA ALA A 570 24.84 -4.81 7.78
C ALA A 570 26.35 -4.95 7.87
N THR A 571 26.88 -6.01 7.29
CA THR A 571 28.31 -6.23 7.00
C THR A 571 28.48 -6.48 5.51
N GLY A 572 29.66 -6.24 4.94
CA GLY A 572 29.87 -6.44 3.51
C GLY A 572 31.31 -6.24 3.06
N ILE A 573 31.51 -6.20 1.74
CA ILE A 573 32.81 -5.95 1.12
C ILE A 573 32.73 -4.68 0.28
N TYR A 574 33.62 -3.73 0.55
CA TYR A 574 33.81 -2.52 -0.26
C TYR A 574 35.02 -2.69 -1.19
N ALA A 575 34.87 -2.29 -2.45
CA ALA A 575 35.95 -2.35 -3.43
C ALA A 575 36.56 -0.96 -3.65
N TYR A 576 37.70 -0.69 -3.01
CA TYR A 576 38.42 0.57 -3.17
C TYR A 576 39.34 0.53 -4.40
N VAL A 577 39.34 1.60 -5.18
CA VAL A 577 40.19 1.76 -6.37
C VAL A 577 41.01 3.04 -6.21
N ASN A 578 42.33 2.92 -6.30
CA ASN A 578 43.26 4.06 -6.35
C ASN A 578 43.71 4.33 -7.80
N THR A 579 44.66 5.25 -7.99
CA THR A 579 45.23 5.63 -9.29
C THR A 579 45.86 4.49 -10.10
N THR A 580 46.10 3.31 -9.50
CA THR A 580 46.56 2.10 -10.23
C THR A 580 45.45 1.33 -10.94
N ALA A 581 44.19 1.75 -10.78
CA ALA A 581 42.98 1.14 -11.36
C ALA A 581 42.71 -0.33 -10.98
N LYS A 582 43.38 -0.88 -9.95
CA LYS A 582 43.14 -2.23 -9.44
C LYS A 582 42.23 -2.19 -8.20
N PRO A 583 41.04 -2.83 -8.23
CA PRO A 583 40.17 -2.90 -7.05
C PRO A 583 40.79 -3.72 -5.92
N GLN A 584 40.80 -3.15 -4.72
CA GLN A 584 41.23 -3.77 -3.47
C GLN A 584 40.00 -3.97 -2.58
N LYS A 585 39.82 -5.19 -2.08
CA LYS A 585 38.67 -5.54 -1.24
C LYS A 585 38.94 -5.16 0.21
N ILE A 586 38.01 -4.43 0.82
CA ILE A 586 38.01 -4.04 2.22
C ILE A 586 36.80 -4.72 2.87
N ASN A 587 37.04 -5.48 3.94
CA ASN A 587 35.96 -6.03 4.74
C ASN A 587 35.37 -4.92 5.62
N ILE A 588 34.05 -4.83 5.62
CA ILE A 588 33.29 -3.82 6.35
C ILE A 588 32.45 -4.54 7.39
N ASP A 589 32.73 -4.26 8.65
CA ASP A 589 32.19 -4.97 9.81
C ASP A 589 30.95 -4.27 10.39
N ASP A 590 30.74 -2.99 10.11
CA ASP A 590 29.57 -2.24 10.55
C ASP A 590 29.10 -1.24 9.50
N ILE A 591 27.96 -1.52 8.88
CA ILE A 591 27.19 -0.60 8.06
C ILE A 591 25.91 -0.28 8.84
N GLY A 592 25.60 0.99 9.01
CA GLY A 592 24.42 1.42 9.75
C GLY A 592 23.99 2.84 9.43
N VAL A 593 22.94 3.30 10.08
CA VAL A 593 22.37 4.63 9.88
C VAL A 593 22.77 5.55 11.04
N PHE A 594 23.09 6.80 10.73
CA PHE A 594 23.22 7.87 11.71
C PHE A 594 22.36 9.07 11.30
N ARG A 595 21.99 9.89 12.28
CA ARG A 595 21.27 11.14 12.05
C ARG A 595 22.25 12.28 11.98
N ASP A 596 22.25 13.03 10.89
CA ASP A 596 23.03 14.25 10.76
C ASP A 596 22.32 15.40 11.47
N SER A 597 23.04 16.00 12.42
CA SER A 597 22.53 17.09 13.25
C SER A 597 22.34 18.39 12.46
N SER A 598 23.01 18.54 11.32
CA SER A 598 22.99 19.77 10.50
C SER A 598 21.86 19.79 9.47
N SER A 599 21.61 18.68 8.78
CA SER A 599 20.53 18.55 7.77
C SER A 599 19.23 17.97 8.35
N ASN A 600 19.26 17.44 9.57
CA ASN A 600 18.17 16.67 10.18
C ASN A 600 17.79 15.40 9.39
N GLY A 601 18.62 14.98 8.44
CA GLY A 601 18.48 13.78 7.62
C GLY A 601 19.14 12.54 8.22
N PHE A 602 18.84 11.38 7.62
CA PHE A 602 19.47 10.10 7.96
C PHE A 602 20.46 9.71 6.87
N HIS A 603 21.68 9.40 7.27
CA HIS A 603 22.76 8.99 6.38
C HIS A 603 23.31 7.62 6.77
N VAL A 604 23.84 6.90 5.79
CA VAL A 604 24.50 5.61 6.02
C VAL A 604 25.99 5.81 6.25
N TYR A 605 26.53 5.10 7.23
CA TYR A 605 27.97 4.98 7.46
C TYR A 605 28.40 3.54 7.27
N ALA A 606 29.67 3.34 6.93
CA ALA A 606 30.32 2.04 6.88
C ALA A 606 31.71 2.11 7.54
N LYS A 607 32.03 1.13 8.38
CA LYS A 607 33.31 1.05 9.11
C LYS A 607 33.97 -0.30 8.87
N GLY A 608 35.27 -0.26 8.56
CA GLY A 608 36.11 -1.45 8.42
C GLY A 608 37.51 -1.21 8.95
N ASP A 609 38.29 -2.28 9.01
CA ASP A 609 39.69 -2.26 9.41
C ASP A 609 40.55 -2.99 8.36
N ILE A 610 41.68 -2.38 8.01
CA ILE A 610 42.67 -2.91 7.09
C ILE A 610 43.87 -3.37 7.91
N ASP A 611 44.08 -4.69 7.96
CA ASP A 611 45.26 -5.29 8.56
C ASP A 611 46.45 -5.35 7.59
N THR A 612 47.66 -5.38 8.15
CA THR A 612 48.93 -5.51 7.42
C THR A 612 49.02 -6.71 6.48
N SER A 613 48.35 -7.82 6.80
CA SER A 613 48.32 -9.03 5.98
C SER A 613 47.69 -8.81 4.60
N GLN A 614 46.81 -7.80 4.45
CA GLN A 614 46.15 -7.46 3.19
C GLN A 614 47.10 -6.79 2.19
N LYS A 615 48.26 -6.28 2.63
CA LYS A 615 49.21 -5.49 1.82
C LYS A 615 48.51 -4.37 1.04
N PHE A 616 47.51 -3.75 1.67
CA PHE A 616 46.68 -2.73 1.05
C PHE A 616 47.52 -1.51 0.67
N THR A 617 47.35 -1.05 -0.55
CA THR A 617 48.08 0.08 -1.12
C THR A 617 47.14 1.27 -1.21
N LEU A 618 47.40 2.31 -0.42
CA LEU A 618 46.57 3.52 -0.38
C LEU A 618 46.76 4.34 -1.67
N LEU A 619 48.01 4.56 -2.03
CA LEU A 619 48.50 5.21 -3.25
C LEU A 619 49.73 4.46 -3.76
N PRO A 620 50.19 4.67 -5.01
CA PRO A 620 51.39 4.02 -5.54
C PRO A 620 52.56 4.11 -4.55
N LYS A 621 53.13 2.94 -4.20
CA LYS A 621 54.22 2.78 -3.22
C LYS A 621 53.94 3.29 -1.80
N ILE A 622 52.68 3.44 -1.41
CA ILE A 622 52.27 3.79 -0.04
C ILE A 622 51.30 2.71 0.46
N TYR A 623 51.75 1.91 1.41
CA TYR A 623 50.92 0.93 2.12
C TYR A 623 50.12 1.60 3.23
N PHE A 624 48.97 1.04 3.57
CA PHE A 624 48.13 1.53 4.67
C PHE A 624 47.64 0.38 5.56
N LYS A 625 47.48 0.69 6.84
CA LYS A 625 46.76 -0.12 7.83
C LYS A 625 45.96 0.78 8.77
N GLY A 626 44.83 0.28 9.27
CA GLY A 626 43.98 0.97 10.22
C GLY A 626 42.54 1.10 9.73
N LYS A 627 41.85 2.11 10.23
CA LYS A 627 40.39 2.24 10.08
C LYS A 627 40.03 2.88 8.75
N VAL A 628 38.96 2.37 8.17
CA VAL A 628 38.31 2.92 6.99
C VAL A 628 36.91 3.34 7.40
N ASN A 629 36.59 4.61 7.23
CA ASN A 629 35.24 5.13 7.46
C ASN A 629 34.69 5.69 6.14
N ILE A 630 33.47 5.28 5.82
CA ILE A 630 32.74 5.68 4.62
C ILE A 630 31.42 6.27 5.07
N THR A 631 31.01 7.40 4.48
CA THR A 631 29.72 8.04 4.73
C THR A 631 29.02 8.29 3.41
N SER A 632 27.72 8.00 3.32
CA SER A 632 26.94 8.10 2.08
C SER A 632 26.98 9.48 1.42
N ASN A 633 27.07 10.54 2.21
CA ASN A 633 27.06 11.93 1.77
C ASN A 633 28.44 12.49 1.37
N ASN A 634 29.48 11.65 1.25
CA ASN A 634 30.84 12.10 0.92
C ASN A 634 31.58 11.08 0.05
N GLU A 635 31.89 11.44 -1.21
CA GLU A 635 32.59 10.53 -2.15
C GLU A 635 33.99 10.07 -1.65
N PRO A 636 34.84 10.95 -1.09
CA PRO A 636 36.11 10.52 -0.52
C PRO A 636 35.94 9.64 0.72
N VAL A 637 36.69 8.54 0.74
CA VAL A 637 36.75 7.59 1.86
C VAL A 637 37.80 8.05 2.87
N GLU A 638 37.45 8.05 4.16
CA GLU A 638 38.39 8.38 5.24
C GLU A 638 39.26 7.16 5.58
N PHE A 639 40.58 7.35 5.50
CA PHE A 639 41.61 6.41 5.91
C PHE A 639 42.34 6.97 7.12
N LYS A 640 42.06 6.41 8.30
CA LYS A 640 42.61 6.86 9.58
C LYS A 640 43.41 5.76 10.24
N GLY A 641 44.72 5.94 10.32
CA GLY A 641 45.61 4.90 10.81
C GLY A 641 47.06 5.23 10.51
N TYR A 642 47.75 4.32 9.84
CA TYR A 642 49.16 4.47 9.54
C TYR A 642 49.47 4.14 8.07
N ALA A 643 50.30 4.98 7.46
CA ALA A 643 50.92 4.74 6.16
C ALA A 643 52.36 4.25 6.31
N ARG A 644 52.86 3.53 5.32
CA ARG A 644 54.27 3.15 5.19
C ARG A 644 54.70 3.22 3.74
N LEU A 645 55.82 3.88 3.49
CA LEU A 645 56.39 3.99 2.15
C LEU A 645 57.10 2.68 1.76
N ASP A 646 56.95 2.25 0.50
CA ASP A 646 57.68 1.10 -0.08
C ASP A 646 59.12 1.50 -0.43
N ILE A 647 59.95 1.68 0.61
CA ILE A 647 61.39 1.98 0.52
C ILE A 647 62.17 0.67 0.61
N ARG A 648 63.09 0.44 -0.33
CA ARG A 648 63.87 -0.80 -0.45
C ARG A 648 65.32 -0.62 -0.01
N ASN A 649 65.82 0.61 0.07
CA ASN A 649 67.18 0.89 0.53
C ASN A 649 67.35 0.48 2.01
N PRO A 650 68.28 -0.43 2.34
CA PRO A 650 68.45 -0.94 3.71
C PRO A 650 69.02 0.09 4.70
N LYS A 651 69.54 1.23 4.23
CA LYS A 651 70.04 2.33 5.08
C LYS A 651 68.92 3.25 5.57
N VAL A 652 67.73 3.19 4.96
CA VAL A 652 66.56 3.97 5.36
C VAL A 652 65.52 3.02 5.95
N LYS A 653 65.17 3.25 7.21
CA LYS A 653 64.22 2.39 7.92
C LYS A 653 62.78 2.78 7.56
N ALA A 654 62.10 1.99 6.74
CA ALA A 654 60.68 2.20 6.45
C ALA A 654 59.81 1.90 7.69
N GLU A 655 59.28 2.95 8.33
CA GLU A 655 58.37 2.83 9.48
C GLU A 655 56.93 3.23 9.10
N TRP A 656 55.99 2.86 9.97
CA TRP A 656 54.60 3.27 9.89
C TRP A 656 54.45 4.65 10.53
N PHE A 657 53.81 5.59 9.83
CA PHE A 657 53.56 6.95 10.30
C PHE A 657 52.07 7.27 10.23
N SER A 658 51.56 8.03 11.21
CA SER A 658 50.13 8.32 11.34
C SER A 658 49.61 9.19 10.20
N ILE A 659 48.42 8.87 9.72
CA ILE A 659 47.70 9.63 8.70
C ILE A 659 46.20 9.69 9.03
N ASP A 660 45.54 10.74 8.54
CA ASP A 660 44.09 10.92 8.60
C ASP A 660 43.66 11.63 7.32
N ASN A 661 43.21 10.85 6.33
CA ASN A 661 43.09 11.31 4.95
C ASN A 661 41.76 10.90 4.31
N TYR A 662 41.14 11.85 3.63
CA TYR A 662 39.99 11.62 2.77
C TYR A 662 40.47 11.42 1.34
N LEU A 663 40.29 10.22 0.78
CA LEU A 663 40.84 9.84 -0.51
C LEU A 663 39.79 9.21 -1.42
N ASN A 664 39.89 9.51 -2.70
CA ASN A 664 39.10 8.93 -3.78
C ASN A 664 40.03 8.42 -4.91
N LYS A 665 39.44 7.93 -6.00
CA LYS A 665 40.18 7.37 -7.14
C LYS A 665 41.15 8.37 -7.80
N ASP A 666 40.89 9.67 -7.67
CA ASP A 666 41.66 10.76 -8.30
C ASP A 666 42.72 11.34 -7.36
N SER A 667 42.79 10.87 -6.12
CA SER A 667 43.77 11.31 -5.13
C SER A 667 45.19 10.84 -5.49
N SER A 668 46.16 11.74 -5.43
CA SER A 668 47.55 11.48 -5.86
C SER A 668 48.59 11.60 -4.74
N PHE A 669 48.20 12.12 -3.57
CA PHE A 669 49.09 12.31 -2.40
C PHE A 669 48.36 12.05 -1.08
N VAL A 670 49.15 11.84 -0.03
CA VAL A 670 48.69 11.76 1.37
C VAL A 670 49.14 13.02 2.10
N THR A 671 48.27 13.62 2.91
CA THR A 671 48.63 14.76 3.77
C THR A 671 49.16 14.27 5.11
N TYR A 672 50.12 14.96 5.68
CA TYR A 672 50.66 14.67 7.01
C TYR A 672 51.16 15.95 7.68
N SER A 673 51.05 16.01 9.01
CA SER A 673 51.61 17.07 9.84
C SER A 673 52.08 16.45 11.14
N ASP A 674 53.37 16.61 11.45
CA ASP A 674 54.03 16.06 12.65
C ASP A 674 53.59 14.62 12.98
N PRO A 675 53.74 13.68 12.02
CA PRO A 675 53.19 12.36 12.17
C PRO A 675 53.92 11.58 13.27
N GLU A 676 53.29 10.54 13.79
CA GLU A 676 53.84 9.68 14.84
C GLU A 676 53.84 8.22 14.39
N ASN A 677 54.75 7.40 14.94
CA ASN A 677 54.63 5.96 14.79
C ASN A 677 53.68 5.35 15.82
N GLU A 678 53.47 4.04 15.74
CA GLU A 678 52.57 3.30 16.64
C GLU A 678 52.94 3.37 18.13
N ALA A 679 54.19 3.76 18.45
CA ALA A 679 54.65 3.95 19.82
C ALA A 679 54.58 5.43 20.25
N HIS A 680 53.84 6.27 19.52
CA HIS A 680 53.74 7.72 19.74
C HIS A 680 55.10 8.45 19.68
N LYS A 681 56.05 7.92 18.91
CA LYS A 681 57.31 8.62 18.65
C LYS A 681 57.14 9.51 17.42
N PRO A 682 57.56 10.79 17.49
CA PRO A 682 57.54 11.69 16.35
C PRO A 682 58.31 11.11 15.15
N MET A 683 57.66 11.15 14.00
CA MET A 683 58.20 10.82 12.69
C MET A 683 58.65 12.09 12.01
N THR A 684 59.80 12.05 11.37
CA THR A 684 60.35 13.25 10.71
C THR A 684 60.70 12.90 9.27
N ALA A 685 60.29 13.78 8.35
CA ALA A 685 60.80 13.88 7.00
C ALA A 685 61.71 15.12 6.94
N GLY A 686 63.02 14.93 6.93
CA GLY A 686 63.98 16.03 6.87
C GLY A 686 65.39 15.64 7.30
N MET A 687 66.18 16.64 7.70
CA MET A 687 67.54 16.44 8.19
C MET A 687 67.62 16.69 9.68
N VAL A 688 68.35 15.85 10.39
CA VAL A 688 68.38 15.82 11.85
C VAL A 688 69.83 15.75 12.34
N PHE A 689 70.12 16.53 13.38
CA PHE A 689 71.35 16.45 14.15
C PHE A 689 71.19 15.42 15.28
N ASP A 690 72.03 14.38 15.25
CA ASP A 690 72.10 13.32 16.23
C ASP A 690 72.84 13.81 17.48
N ALA A 691 72.13 13.93 18.60
CA ALA A 691 72.69 14.48 19.82
C ALA A 691 73.74 13.56 20.49
N ASP A 692 73.70 12.27 20.19
CA ASP A 692 74.57 11.25 20.78
C ASP A 692 75.85 11.07 19.96
N SER A 693 75.72 10.98 18.64
CA SER A 693 76.89 10.83 17.75
C SER A 693 77.50 12.16 17.31
N SER A 694 76.80 13.30 17.49
CA SER A 694 77.17 14.61 16.93
C SER A 694 77.29 14.62 15.40
N ASP A 695 76.53 13.73 14.75
CA ASP A 695 76.51 13.54 13.30
C ASP A 695 75.18 14.05 12.71
N LEU A 696 75.12 14.21 11.40
CA LEU A 696 73.87 14.53 10.70
C LEU A 696 73.28 13.26 10.11
N TYR A 697 71.96 13.17 9.99
CA TYR A 697 71.34 12.08 9.23
C TYR A 697 70.03 12.54 8.58
N THR A 698 69.65 11.87 7.50
CA THR A 698 68.34 12.07 6.86
C THR A 698 67.31 11.18 7.53
N SER A 699 66.16 11.75 7.85
CA SER A 699 64.97 11.05 8.31
C SER A 699 63.92 11.13 7.19
N PHE A 700 63.31 10.00 6.81
CA PHE A 700 62.26 9.97 5.78
C PHE A 700 61.10 9.10 6.29
N PHE A 701 60.33 9.67 7.25
CA PHE A 701 59.28 8.99 8.01
C PHE A 701 59.77 7.83 8.89
N ASN A 702 60.93 8.02 9.52
CA ASN A 702 61.45 7.13 10.57
C ASN A 702 61.66 7.89 11.87
N ALA A 703 61.71 7.15 12.99
CA ALA A 703 61.75 7.79 14.30
C ALA A 703 63.13 8.40 14.50
N LYS A 704 63.18 9.51 15.23
CA LYS A 704 64.48 10.05 15.69
C LYS A 704 65.23 8.99 16.50
N LYS A 705 66.55 8.98 16.39
CA LYS A 705 67.39 8.01 17.12
C LYS A 705 67.34 8.29 18.63
N SER A 706 67.24 9.56 19.00
CA SER A 706 67.17 10.07 20.36
C SER A 706 66.12 11.20 20.46
N SER A 707 65.46 11.36 21.61
CA SER A 707 64.56 12.49 21.85
C SER A 707 65.30 13.85 21.95
N ARG A 708 66.62 13.80 22.11
CA ARG A 708 67.50 14.99 22.11
C ARG A 708 67.90 15.45 20.70
N ASP A 709 67.57 14.67 19.66
CA ASP A 709 67.94 14.98 18.29
C ASP A 709 67.21 16.24 17.79
N LYS A 710 67.98 17.17 17.22
CA LYS A 710 67.47 18.48 16.76
C LYS A 710 67.17 18.43 15.27
N ASN A 711 66.00 18.89 14.88
CA ASN A 711 65.65 18.99 13.45
C ASN A 711 66.37 20.19 12.84
N LEU A 712 67.14 19.96 11.79
CA LEU A 712 67.79 21.00 11.02
C LEU A 712 66.92 21.49 9.86
N PHE A 713 66.16 20.55 9.28
CA PHE A 713 65.21 20.79 8.22
C PHE A 713 64.03 19.85 8.42
N ILE A 714 62.81 20.34 8.23
CA ILE A 714 61.57 19.55 8.33
C ILE A 714 60.70 19.90 7.13
N ALA A 715 60.18 18.87 6.47
CA ALA A 715 59.15 18.98 5.45
C ALA A 715 57.84 18.41 6.02
N ASN A 716 56.79 19.23 6.07
CA ASN A 716 55.42 18.86 6.46
C ASN A 716 54.46 19.30 5.35
N GLY A 717 53.33 18.60 5.19
CA GLY A 717 52.34 18.90 4.15
C GLY A 717 51.83 17.65 3.46
N ILE A 718 52.42 17.28 2.33
CA ILE A 718 52.00 16.13 1.51
C ILE A 718 53.14 15.19 1.18
N VAL A 719 52.85 13.91 0.99
CA VAL A 719 53.79 12.88 0.52
C VAL A 719 53.18 12.04 -0.60
N PHE A 720 53.97 11.78 -1.63
CA PHE A 720 53.60 10.90 -2.74
C PHE A 720 54.85 10.33 -3.43
N TYR A 721 54.64 9.37 -4.32
CA TYR A 721 55.68 8.84 -5.21
C TYR A 721 55.52 9.43 -6.61
N ASP A 722 56.52 10.16 -7.08
CA ASP A 722 56.57 10.68 -8.44
C ASP A 722 57.19 9.66 -9.38
N GLU A 723 56.37 9.05 -10.22
CA GLU A 723 56.80 8.05 -11.21
C GLU A 723 57.74 8.62 -12.29
N LYS A 724 57.71 9.93 -12.58
CA LYS A 724 58.57 10.55 -13.60
C LYS A 724 60.01 10.66 -13.13
N SER A 725 60.21 11.24 -11.95
CA SER A 725 61.53 11.40 -11.31
C SER A 725 62.00 10.13 -10.57
N LYS A 726 61.08 9.20 -10.28
CA LYS A 726 61.28 8.00 -9.46
C LYS A 726 61.63 8.33 -8.00
N GLU A 727 61.15 9.45 -7.49
CA GLU A 727 61.43 9.97 -6.16
C GLU A 727 60.19 9.95 -5.27
N PHE A 728 60.38 9.73 -3.97
CA PHE A 728 59.40 10.13 -2.98
C PHE A 728 59.56 11.63 -2.72
N VAL A 729 58.46 12.38 -2.81
CA VAL A 729 58.42 13.82 -2.59
C VAL A 729 57.57 14.08 -1.37
N ALA A 730 58.11 14.83 -0.40
CA ALA A 730 57.45 15.14 0.85
C ALA A 730 57.64 16.63 1.19
N GLY A 731 56.59 17.36 1.57
CA GLY A 731 56.72 18.76 1.98
C GLY A 731 55.52 19.63 1.72
N ASP A 732 55.77 20.95 1.64
CA ASP A 732 54.73 21.97 1.53
C ASP A 732 53.86 21.76 0.28
N ALA A 733 52.53 21.73 0.49
CA ALA A 733 51.59 21.41 -0.58
C ALA A 733 51.55 22.50 -1.65
N ASP A 734 51.61 23.77 -1.28
CA ASP A 734 51.54 24.88 -2.23
C ASP A 734 52.81 24.98 -3.07
N LYS A 735 53.99 24.73 -2.49
CA LYS A 735 55.25 24.66 -3.25
C LYS A 735 55.26 23.50 -4.24
N ILE A 736 54.73 22.35 -3.86
CA ILE A 736 54.74 21.15 -4.70
C ILE A 736 53.67 21.19 -5.79
N LEU A 737 52.44 21.61 -5.46
CA LEU A 737 51.28 21.52 -6.35
C LEU A 737 51.00 22.81 -7.11
N ASN A 738 51.31 23.97 -6.50
CA ASN A 738 50.97 25.30 -7.01
C ASN A 738 52.21 26.14 -7.38
N GLU A 739 53.42 25.54 -7.35
CA GLU A 739 54.69 26.19 -7.67
C GLU A 739 54.97 27.46 -6.84
N SER A 740 54.49 27.50 -5.59
CA SER A 740 54.79 28.59 -4.65
C SER A 740 56.30 28.79 -4.49
N PRO A 741 56.80 30.05 -4.43
CA PRO A 741 58.24 30.32 -4.36
C PRO A 741 58.88 29.93 -3.02
N SER A 742 58.09 29.78 -1.94
CA SER A 742 58.55 29.44 -0.59
C SER A 742 57.90 28.16 -0.06
N GLY A 743 58.62 27.38 0.75
CA GLY A 743 58.16 26.14 1.37
C GLY A 743 59.28 25.09 1.47
N ASN A 744 59.15 24.16 2.42
CA ASN A 744 60.13 23.10 2.61
C ASN A 744 59.74 21.85 1.82
N VAL A 745 60.64 21.37 0.96
CA VAL A 745 60.45 20.14 0.16
C VAL A 745 61.64 19.21 0.33
N LEU A 746 61.36 17.93 0.51
CA LEU A 746 62.32 16.84 0.60
C LEU A 746 62.04 15.82 -0.51
N ARG A 747 63.06 15.54 -1.32
CA ARG A 747 63.02 14.55 -2.39
C ARG A 747 63.99 13.43 -2.06
N TYR A 748 63.51 12.19 -2.13
CA TYR A 748 64.30 11.00 -1.86
C TYR A 748 64.19 9.99 -3.00
N ASN A 749 65.32 9.67 -3.61
CA ASN A 749 65.41 8.65 -4.64
C ASN A 749 65.88 7.31 -4.02
N ASP A 750 64.94 6.40 -3.77
CA ASP A 750 65.20 5.09 -3.12
C ASP A 750 66.28 4.27 -3.86
N ALA A 751 66.27 4.29 -5.20
CA ALA A 751 67.19 3.50 -6.02
C ALA A 751 68.65 3.98 -5.95
N THR A 752 68.87 5.30 -5.86
CA THR A 752 70.21 5.90 -5.84
C THR A 752 70.68 6.29 -4.44
N GLY A 753 69.79 6.40 -3.46
CA GLY A 753 70.09 6.90 -2.11
C GLY A 753 70.21 8.44 -2.02
N LYS A 754 70.03 9.16 -3.13
CA LYS A 754 70.13 10.63 -3.17
C LYS A 754 68.96 11.30 -2.46
N VAL A 755 69.28 12.33 -1.69
CA VAL A 755 68.35 13.19 -0.98
C VAL A 755 68.62 14.63 -1.37
N ASN A 756 67.57 15.34 -1.77
CA ASN A 756 67.60 16.78 -2.01
C ASN A 756 66.55 17.44 -1.11
N ALA A 757 66.99 18.31 -0.20
CA ALA A 757 66.14 19.15 0.60
C ALA A 757 66.24 20.59 0.10
N GLU A 758 65.12 21.30 0.00
CA GLU A 758 65.11 22.73 -0.33
C GLU A 758 64.14 23.51 0.57
N GLY A 759 64.52 24.72 0.92
CA GLY A 759 63.71 25.65 1.72
C GLY A 759 64.46 26.23 2.91
N LYS A 760 63.72 26.66 3.92
CA LYS A 760 64.23 27.27 5.16
C LYS A 760 64.82 26.21 6.11
N MET A 761 65.97 26.53 6.67
CA MET A 761 66.73 25.63 7.55
C MET A 761 66.99 26.28 8.90
N ASN A 762 67.15 25.43 9.92
CA ASN A 762 67.63 25.82 11.23
C ASN A 762 68.92 25.03 11.48
N LEU A 763 70.08 25.67 11.56
CA LEU A 763 71.34 24.94 11.79
C LEU A 763 71.44 24.31 13.20
N GLY A 764 70.39 24.38 14.03
CA GLY A 764 70.34 23.78 15.36
C GLY A 764 71.12 24.57 16.42
N LEU A 765 71.55 25.77 16.05
CA LEU A 765 72.40 26.69 16.81
C LEU A 765 71.57 27.86 17.35
N ASN A 766 71.94 28.36 18.53
CA ASN A 766 71.28 29.47 19.21
C ASN A 766 72.32 30.56 19.55
N PHE A 767 72.27 31.63 18.76
CA PHE A 767 73.17 32.77 18.90
C PHE A 767 72.59 33.92 19.76
N GLY A 768 71.49 33.70 20.49
CA GLY A 768 70.95 34.69 21.42
C GLY A 768 70.37 35.93 20.72
N MET A 769 71.11 37.05 20.74
CA MET A 769 70.73 38.33 20.13
C MET A 769 71.23 38.50 18.69
N VAL A 770 72.22 37.70 18.28
CA VAL A 770 72.62 37.64 16.87
C VAL A 770 71.63 36.74 16.16
N ASP A 771 70.88 37.29 15.21
CA ASP A 771 69.90 36.53 14.44
C ASP A 771 70.57 35.99 13.17
N ILE A 772 70.54 34.68 13.00
CA ILE A 772 71.10 33.99 11.85
C ILE A 772 69.98 33.20 11.20
N MET A 773 69.72 33.49 9.94
CA MET A 773 68.75 32.76 9.13
C MET A 773 69.42 32.14 7.91
N THR A 774 69.08 30.88 7.64
CA THR A 774 69.54 30.13 6.48
C THR A 774 68.38 29.59 5.67
N ALA A 775 68.52 29.68 4.35
CA ALA A 775 67.64 28.99 3.42
C ALA A 775 68.41 28.63 2.15
N GLY A 776 67.99 27.55 1.48
CA GLY A 776 68.65 27.08 0.26
C GLY A 776 68.44 25.60 0.07
N GLN A 777 69.49 24.89 -0.35
CA GLN A 777 69.43 23.47 -0.67
C GLN A 777 70.42 22.65 0.16
N VAL A 778 70.03 21.44 0.51
CA VAL A 778 70.95 20.41 1.00
C VAL A 778 70.89 19.21 0.11
N THR A 779 72.05 18.77 -0.35
CA THR A 779 72.21 17.53 -1.10
C THR A 779 72.98 16.53 -0.25
N THR A 780 72.50 15.29 -0.17
CA THR A 780 73.24 14.21 0.49
C THR A 780 72.93 12.86 -0.14
N ASP A 781 73.71 11.85 0.23
CA ASP A 781 73.49 10.46 -0.11
C ASP A 781 73.43 9.67 1.19
N VAL A 782 72.29 9.02 1.47
CA VAL A 782 72.10 8.26 2.72
C VAL A 782 73.08 7.10 2.90
N ASN A 783 73.75 6.66 1.83
CA ASN A 783 74.77 5.62 1.88
C ASN A 783 76.12 6.14 2.40
N ASN A 784 76.46 7.40 2.08
CA ASN A 784 77.75 8.04 2.42
C ASN A 784 77.65 9.08 3.54
N ASN A 785 76.45 9.62 3.78
CA ASN A 785 76.10 10.57 4.84
C ASN A 785 77.02 11.80 4.93
N ALA A 786 77.27 12.44 3.79
CA ALA A 786 78.07 13.66 3.68
C ALA A 786 77.21 14.81 3.11
N PRO A 787 76.39 15.47 3.93
CA PRO A 787 75.54 16.55 3.46
C PRO A 787 76.34 17.80 3.08
N VAL A 788 75.97 18.41 1.96
CA VAL A 788 76.50 19.69 1.48
C VAL A 788 75.36 20.70 1.43
N PHE A 789 75.53 21.81 2.14
CA PHE A 789 74.52 22.86 2.27
C PHE A 789 74.91 24.02 1.35
N ASN A 790 74.09 24.31 0.34
CA ASN A 790 74.25 25.48 -0.52
C ASN A 790 73.16 26.48 -0.14
N VAL A 791 73.51 27.49 0.65
CA VAL A 791 72.52 28.35 1.33
C VAL A 791 72.83 29.82 1.14
N ALA A 792 71.78 30.64 1.13
CA ALA A 792 71.88 32.05 1.49
C ALA A 792 71.86 32.16 3.02
N LEU A 793 72.60 33.14 3.56
CA LEU A 793 72.82 33.32 4.99
C LEU A 793 72.64 34.80 5.34
N GLY A 794 71.62 35.11 6.14
CA GLY A 794 71.41 36.45 6.70
C GLY A 794 71.88 36.51 8.15
N ILE A 795 72.73 37.49 8.48
CA ILE A 795 73.24 37.71 9.84
C ILE A 795 72.86 39.13 10.28
N ARG A 796 72.08 39.25 11.37
CA ARG A 796 71.76 40.53 12.02
C ARG A 796 72.41 40.62 13.39
N PHE A 797 73.18 41.68 13.58
CA PHE A 797 73.81 42.06 14.85
C PHE A 797 74.00 43.58 14.92
N ASP A 798 74.10 44.11 16.14
CA ASP A 798 74.32 45.54 16.36
C ASP A 798 75.81 45.89 16.28
N LEU A 799 76.16 46.96 15.56
CA LEU A 799 77.49 47.55 15.55
C LEU A 799 77.36 49.06 15.35
N ASP A 800 78.31 49.84 15.87
CA ASP A 800 78.31 51.29 15.68
C ASP A 800 78.31 51.65 14.18
N LYS A 801 77.51 52.66 13.79
CA LYS A 801 77.35 53.06 12.38
C LYS A 801 78.67 53.50 11.76
N ASP A 802 79.54 54.18 12.49
CA ASP A 802 80.82 54.64 11.96
C ASP A 802 81.75 53.46 11.67
N LEU A 803 81.66 52.39 12.47
CA LEU A 803 82.39 51.14 12.26
C LEU A 803 81.84 50.38 11.05
N LEU A 804 80.51 50.28 10.91
CA LEU A 804 79.88 49.66 9.73
C LEU A 804 80.22 50.42 8.43
N ASP A 805 80.26 51.76 8.49
CA ASP A 805 80.61 52.61 7.35
C ASP A 805 82.07 52.44 6.90
N LEU A 806 83.01 52.28 7.84
CA LEU A 806 84.40 51.92 7.52
C LEU A 806 84.47 50.54 6.88
N MET A 807 83.85 49.55 7.53
CA MET A 807 83.86 48.17 7.07
C MET A 807 83.31 48.01 5.65
N LYS A 808 82.13 48.57 5.36
CA LYS A 808 81.51 48.41 4.04
C LYS A 808 82.28 49.10 2.92
N LYS A 809 82.92 50.24 3.19
CA LYS A 809 83.79 50.94 2.22
C LYS A 809 85.05 50.12 1.93
N SER A 810 85.72 49.64 2.97
CA SER A 810 86.93 48.84 2.85
C SER A 810 86.68 47.53 2.10
N ILE A 811 85.67 46.76 2.50
CA ILE A 811 85.33 45.49 1.84
C ILE A 811 84.94 45.70 0.38
N LEU A 812 84.18 46.75 0.05
CA LEU A 812 83.80 47.04 -1.34
C LEU A 812 85.01 47.44 -2.19
N GLN A 813 85.88 48.32 -1.69
CA GLN A 813 87.06 48.79 -2.43
C GLN A 813 88.09 47.67 -2.62
N GLY A 814 88.40 46.93 -1.56
CA GLY A 814 89.40 45.86 -1.61
C GLY A 814 88.98 44.63 -2.39
N ASN A 815 87.67 44.43 -2.61
CA ASN A 815 87.16 43.32 -3.42
C ASN A 815 86.53 43.80 -4.75
N TYR A 816 86.83 45.02 -5.19
CA TYR A 816 86.21 45.58 -6.41
C TYR A 816 86.45 44.71 -7.65
N ASP A 817 87.66 44.15 -7.78
CA ASP A 817 88.10 43.29 -8.89
C ASP A 817 87.71 41.81 -8.75
N GLN A 818 87.06 41.43 -7.64
CA GLN A 818 86.52 40.08 -7.49
C GLN A 818 85.29 39.87 -8.39
N THR A 819 84.95 38.61 -8.67
CA THR A 819 83.79 38.27 -9.50
C THR A 819 82.48 38.73 -8.87
N ASP A 820 81.54 39.18 -9.70
CA ASP A 820 80.20 39.58 -9.26
C ASP A 820 79.43 38.40 -8.62
N ALA A 821 78.56 38.71 -7.66
CA ALA A 821 77.65 37.73 -7.08
C ALA A 821 76.60 37.26 -8.12
N ASP A 822 76.43 35.94 -8.28
CA ASP A 822 75.45 35.37 -9.20
C ASP A 822 74.06 35.21 -8.54
N TYR A 823 73.22 36.22 -8.73
CA TYR A 823 71.82 36.17 -8.32
C TYR A 823 70.92 35.38 -9.28
N SER A 824 71.41 34.90 -10.43
CA SER A 824 70.63 34.08 -11.36
C SER A 824 70.69 32.58 -11.05
N SER A 825 71.61 32.17 -10.19
CA SER A 825 71.77 30.78 -9.78
C SER A 825 70.48 30.18 -9.22
N GLU A 826 70.16 28.93 -9.60
CA GLU A 826 68.97 28.23 -9.13
C GLU A 826 68.93 28.15 -7.60
N ALA A 827 70.09 27.91 -6.96
CA ALA A 827 70.22 27.84 -5.51
C ALA A 827 69.80 29.16 -4.84
N PHE A 828 70.21 30.31 -5.37
CA PHE A 828 69.83 31.61 -4.82
C PHE A 828 68.36 31.94 -5.08
N GLN A 829 67.88 31.71 -6.31
CA GLN A 829 66.49 31.96 -6.70
C GLN A 829 65.50 31.16 -5.84
N LYS A 830 65.88 29.97 -5.38
CA LYS A 830 65.10 29.16 -4.44
C LYS A 830 65.27 29.57 -2.98
N ALA A 831 66.40 30.16 -2.61
CA ALA A 831 66.69 30.57 -1.25
C ALA A 831 66.03 31.91 -0.89
N ILE A 832 66.09 32.90 -1.79
CA ILE A 832 65.67 34.27 -1.50
C ILE A 832 64.20 34.42 -1.07
N PRO A 833 63.21 33.71 -1.65
CA PRO A 833 61.81 33.87 -1.24
C PRO A 833 61.57 33.44 0.20
N GLU A 834 62.36 32.49 0.72
CA GLU A 834 62.25 32.01 2.10
C GLU A 834 62.60 33.09 3.13
N PHE A 835 63.37 34.12 2.75
CA PHE A 835 63.74 35.26 3.59
C PHE A 835 62.69 36.37 3.61
N ILE A 836 61.78 36.39 2.65
CA ILE A 836 60.87 37.52 2.42
C ILE A 836 59.49 37.16 2.95
N ASP A 837 58.93 38.02 3.80
CA ASP A 837 57.51 37.92 4.16
C ASP A 837 56.68 38.11 2.88
N PRO A 838 55.72 37.21 2.57
CA PRO A 838 54.86 37.32 1.37
C PRO A 838 54.22 38.72 1.19
N LYS A 839 53.95 39.45 2.28
CA LYS A 839 53.41 40.82 2.22
C LYS A 839 54.39 41.85 1.65
N LYS A 840 55.69 41.58 1.68
CA LYS A 840 56.78 42.46 1.23
C LYS A 840 57.40 42.03 -0.10
N GLU A 841 56.99 40.88 -0.64
CA GLU A 841 57.53 40.31 -1.88
C GLU A 841 57.42 41.28 -3.06
N LYS A 842 56.27 41.92 -3.26
CA LYS A 842 56.07 42.90 -4.33
C LYS A 842 57.06 44.08 -4.23
N SER A 843 57.16 44.70 -3.05
CA SER A 843 58.08 45.82 -2.83
C SER A 843 59.55 45.42 -2.98
N PHE A 844 59.89 44.19 -2.56
CA PHE A 844 61.23 43.64 -2.75
C PHE A 844 61.55 43.46 -4.24
N ASN A 845 60.66 42.81 -5.00
CA ASN A 845 60.84 42.55 -6.42
C ASN A 845 60.91 43.85 -7.23
N GLU A 846 60.08 44.86 -6.93
CA GLU A 846 60.16 46.18 -7.56
C GLU A 846 61.50 46.86 -7.29
N ALA A 847 61.99 46.84 -6.06
CA ALA A 847 63.28 47.40 -5.69
C ALA A 847 64.44 46.67 -6.40
N PHE A 848 64.48 45.34 -6.32
CA PHE A 848 65.53 44.52 -6.93
C PHE A 848 65.56 44.64 -8.46
N ASN A 849 64.40 44.62 -9.13
CA ASN A 849 64.32 44.78 -10.58
C ASN A 849 64.77 46.17 -11.07
N SER A 850 64.69 47.19 -10.20
CA SER A 850 65.11 48.55 -10.55
C SER A 850 66.63 48.78 -10.45
N THR A 851 67.29 48.14 -9.48
CA THR A 851 68.71 48.38 -9.18
C THR A 851 69.64 47.23 -9.56
N GLY A 852 69.10 46.02 -9.75
CA GLY A 852 69.89 44.79 -9.94
C GLY A 852 70.75 44.40 -8.74
N THR A 853 70.56 45.05 -7.58
CA THR A 853 71.41 44.91 -6.39
C THR A 853 70.57 44.75 -5.14
N LEU A 854 71.12 44.06 -4.13
CA LEU A 854 70.49 43.87 -2.83
C LEU A 854 71.10 44.82 -1.81
N VAL A 855 70.28 45.29 -0.87
CA VAL A 855 70.66 46.12 0.29
C VAL A 855 69.81 45.75 1.50
N SER A 856 70.27 46.10 2.71
CA SER A 856 69.47 45.95 3.92
C SER A 856 68.22 46.84 3.86
N GLY A 857 67.09 46.32 4.33
CA GLY A 857 65.82 47.03 4.37
C GLY A 857 64.71 46.20 5.00
N ASP A 858 63.47 46.67 4.89
CA ASP A 858 62.32 46.03 5.56
C ASP A 858 62.08 44.57 5.14
N ALA A 859 62.41 44.20 3.89
CA ALA A 859 62.27 42.84 3.38
C ALA A 859 63.45 41.93 3.76
N LEU A 860 64.66 42.48 3.88
CA LEU A 860 65.89 41.77 4.26
C LEU A 860 66.63 42.54 5.38
N PRO A 861 66.12 42.52 6.63
CA PRO A 861 66.65 43.34 7.72
C PRO A 861 67.88 42.69 8.35
N TYR A 862 68.95 42.48 7.57
CA TYR A 862 70.21 41.88 8.01
C TYR A 862 71.34 42.91 8.02
N THR A 863 72.34 42.70 8.88
CA THR A 863 73.56 43.53 8.92
C THR A 863 74.50 43.12 7.80
N ILE A 864 74.63 41.81 7.58
CA ILE A 864 75.38 41.23 6.44
C ILE A 864 74.50 40.12 5.84
N PHE A 865 74.41 40.09 4.51
CA PHE A 865 73.69 39.04 3.80
C PHE A 865 74.59 38.39 2.76
N PHE A 866 74.71 37.07 2.83
CA PHE A 866 75.44 36.26 1.88
C PHE A 866 74.44 35.57 0.95
N SER A 867 74.54 35.81 -0.36
CA SER A 867 73.64 35.19 -1.36
C SER A 867 74.01 33.74 -1.68
N ASN A 868 75.25 33.34 -1.41
CA ASN A 868 75.70 31.97 -1.62
C ASN A 868 76.83 31.60 -0.64
N VAL A 869 76.63 30.53 0.12
CA VAL A 869 77.59 29.92 1.03
C VAL A 869 77.47 28.40 0.92
N GLU A 870 78.55 27.72 0.53
CA GLU A 870 78.64 26.26 0.66
C GLU A 870 79.15 25.93 2.08
N LEU A 871 78.36 25.21 2.87
CA LEU A 871 78.72 24.75 4.21
C LEU A 871 78.80 23.22 4.26
N LYS A 872 79.80 22.70 4.97
CA LYS A 872 79.89 21.30 5.39
C LYS A 872 79.91 21.18 6.90
N TRP A 873 79.37 20.06 7.40
CA TRP A 873 79.41 19.72 8.81
C TRP A 873 80.70 18.96 9.13
N ASP A 874 81.49 19.46 10.09
CA ASP A 874 82.57 18.70 10.72
C ASP A 874 82.14 18.19 12.09
N LYS A 875 82.10 16.86 12.21
CA LYS A 875 81.73 16.14 13.43
C LYS A 875 82.71 16.37 14.58
N THR A 876 83.99 16.60 14.27
CA THR A 876 85.05 16.72 15.29
C THR A 876 84.96 18.05 16.02
N SER A 877 84.85 19.15 15.27
CA SER A 877 84.68 20.50 15.79
C SER A 877 83.23 20.85 16.14
N LYS A 878 82.27 20.02 15.71
CA LYS A 878 80.82 20.23 15.87
C LYS A 878 80.37 21.56 15.28
N ALA A 879 80.83 21.85 14.06
CA ALA A 879 80.58 23.10 13.39
C ALA A 879 80.29 22.92 11.91
N PHE A 880 79.44 23.80 11.39
CA PHE A 880 79.36 24.07 9.96
C PHE A 880 80.49 25.01 9.59
N TYR A 881 81.21 24.72 8.51
CA TYR A 881 82.26 25.59 8.01
C TYR A 881 82.14 25.77 6.50
N SER A 882 82.53 26.93 6.00
CA SER A 882 82.55 27.20 4.57
C SER A 882 83.66 26.46 3.87
N THR A 883 83.39 25.92 2.70
CA THR A 883 84.35 25.13 1.89
C THR A 883 84.78 25.83 0.60
N THR A 884 84.05 26.86 0.19
CA THR A 884 84.33 27.66 -1.00
C THR A 884 84.20 29.16 -0.68
N PRO A 885 84.75 30.06 -1.52
CA PRO A 885 84.47 31.49 -1.43
C PRO A 885 82.95 31.77 -1.42
N PHE A 886 82.50 32.70 -0.57
CA PHE A 886 81.09 33.05 -0.45
C PHE A 886 80.77 34.36 -1.17
N SER A 887 79.51 34.55 -1.56
CA SER A 887 79.03 35.80 -2.17
C SER A 887 78.45 36.73 -1.12
N ILE A 888 79.05 37.90 -0.91
CA ILE A 888 78.47 38.96 -0.07
C ILE A 888 77.53 39.79 -0.94
N ALA A 889 76.24 39.80 -0.61
CA ALA A 889 75.27 40.62 -1.31
C ALA A 889 75.33 42.07 -0.84
N PHE A 890 75.24 42.29 0.47
CA PHE A 890 75.32 43.62 1.08
C PHE A 890 75.84 43.60 2.50
N ILE A 891 76.28 44.78 2.93
CA ILE A 891 76.59 45.13 4.31
C ILE A 891 75.83 46.42 4.62
N ASP A 892 74.93 46.37 5.59
CA ASP A 892 74.02 47.47 5.92
C ASP A 892 73.32 47.99 4.63
N ASN A 893 73.29 49.29 4.38
CA ASN A 893 72.65 49.88 3.20
C ASN A 893 73.52 49.90 1.94
N GLN A 894 74.69 49.24 1.95
CA GLN A 894 75.63 49.21 0.82
C GLN A 894 75.63 47.84 0.15
N SER A 895 75.33 47.82 -1.16
CA SER A 895 75.54 46.62 -1.96
C SER A 895 77.04 46.37 -2.14
N ILE A 896 77.46 45.13 -1.86
CA ILE A 896 78.82 44.64 -2.10
C ILE A 896 78.83 43.86 -3.41
N ALA A 897 77.91 42.90 -3.57
CA ALA A 897 77.73 42.06 -4.75
C ALA A 897 79.04 41.44 -5.29
N ARG A 898 79.88 40.88 -4.39
CA ARG A 898 81.17 40.24 -4.75
C ARG A 898 81.33 38.87 -4.12
N VAL A 899 82.00 37.98 -4.83
CA VAL A 899 82.51 36.71 -4.30
C VAL A 899 83.82 36.97 -3.57
N VAL A 900 83.93 36.54 -2.32
CA VAL A 900 85.05 36.86 -1.44
C VAL A 900 85.65 35.57 -0.88
N PRO A 901 87.00 35.42 -0.87
CA PRO A 901 87.68 34.24 -0.33
C PRO A 901 87.76 34.27 1.22
N GLY A 902 86.62 34.53 1.87
CA GLY A 902 86.50 34.54 3.32
C GLY A 902 86.14 33.17 3.89
N TYR A 903 86.07 33.12 5.23
CA TYR A 903 85.70 31.90 5.95
C TYR A 903 84.58 32.15 6.96
N ILE A 904 83.61 31.23 7.01
CA ILE A 904 82.53 31.21 7.99
C ILE A 904 82.60 29.90 8.76
N GLU A 905 82.41 29.96 10.07
CA GLU A 905 82.16 28.79 10.90
C GLU A 905 81.05 29.08 11.91
N LEU A 906 80.09 28.15 12.00
CA LEU A 906 78.93 28.21 12.87
C LEU A 906 78.90 26.92 13.68
N GLY A 907 79.21 26.99 14.98
CA GLY A 907 79.48 25.79 15.77
C GLY A 907 78.81 25.77 17.14
N TYR A 908 78.64 24.55 17.63
CA TYR A 908 78.14 24.29 18.97
C TYR A 908 79.25 24.33 20.01
N LYS A 909 79.02 24.97 21.16
CA LYS A 909 79.93 24.89 22.31
C LYS A 909 79.13 24.88 23.61
N ARG A 910 79.60 24.13 24.62
CA ARG A 910 78.91 23.97 25.91
C ARG A 910 78.60 25.31 26.61
N SER A 911 79.43 26.32 26.37
CA SER A 911 79.30 27.67 26.92
C SER A 911 78.33 28.58 26.16
N GLY A 912 77.70 28.08 25.09
CA GLY A 912 76.93 28.86 24.12
C GLY A 912 77.50 28.69 22.72
N ASP A 913 76.63 28.62 21.73
CA ASP A 913 77.00 28.45 20.32
C ASP A 913 77.80 29.67 19.83
N TYR A 914 78.66 29.43 18.84
CA TYR A 914 79.66 30.41 18.42
C TYR A 914 79.72 30.56 16.91
N MET A 915 80.09 31.76 16.48
CA MET A 915 80.31 32.11 15.08
C MET A 915 81.71 32.69 14.93
N ASN A 916 82.41 32.25 13.89
CA ASN A 916 83.60 32.91 13.37
C ASN A 916 83.32 33.36 11.94
N LEU A 917 83.65 34.60 11.63
CA LEU A 917 83.52 35.18 10.30
C LEU A 917 84.78 35.97 9.98
N TYR A 918 85.48 35.56 8.94
CA TYR A 918 86.64 36.23 8.38
C TYR A 918 86.31 36.74 6.99
N ILE A 919 86.45 38.05 6.77
CA ILE A 919 86.21 38.71 5.49
C ILE A 919 87.48 39.48 5.10
N PRO A 920 88.20 39.07 4.03
CA PRO A 920 89.26 39.87 3.46
C PRO A 920 88.71 41.13 2.77
N ALA A 921 89.48 42.21 2.82
CA ALA A 921 89.13 43.52 2.29
C ALA A 921 90.26 44.10 1.41
N GLY A 922 90.85 43.26 0.56
CA GLY A 922 91.97 43.62 -0.32
C GLY A 922 93.21 42.78 -0.06
N ASP A 923 94.37 43.46 0.04
CA ASP A 923 95.67 42.85 0.37
C ASP A 923 95.70 42.25 1.80
N ASP A 924 96.72 41.44 2.11
CA ASP A 924 96.83 40.67 3.38
C ASP A 924 96.73 41.51 4.67
N ASP A 925 96.98 42.82 4.58
CA ASP A 925 96.89 43.76 5.72
C ASP A 925 95.46 44.28 5.99
N PHE A 926 94.50 44.06 5.07
CA PHE A 926 93.14 44.56 5.16
C PHE A 926 92.13 43.42 5.28
N TRP A 927 91.59 43.22 6.47
CA TRP A 927 90.64 42.14 6.77
C TRP A 927 89.79 42.47 7.99
N TYR A 928 88.66 41.79 8.13
CA TYR A 928 87.74 41.88 9.26
C TYR A 928 87.50 40.50 9.85
N TYR A 929 87.58 40.40 11.17
CA TYR A 929 87.32 39.16 11.90
C TYR A 929 86.31 39.37 13.02
N PHE A 930 85.28 38.54 13.02
CA PHE A 930 84.22 38.49 14.02
C PHE A 930 84.24 37.13 14.71
N ASN A 931 84.37 37.14 16.04
CA ASN A 931 84.16 35.96 16.88
C ASN A 931 83.02 36.24 17.86
N TYR A 932 81.88 35.59 17.66
CA TYR A 932 80.74 35.68 18.58
C TYR A 932 80.63 34.43 19.43
N ALA A 933 80.49 34.59 20.74
CA ALA A 933 80.13 33.52 21.66
C ALA A 933 79.49 34.07 22.94
N ALA A 934 78.45 33.41 23.45
CA ALA A 934 77.84 33.71 24.75
C ALA A 934 77.46 35.20 24.96
N GLY A 935 76.86 35.83 23.95
CA GLY A 935 76.44 37.25 24.02
C GLY A 935 77.56 38.26 23.76
N ASN A 936 78.78 37.82 23.48
CA ASN A 936 79.94 38.70 23.27
C ASN A 936 80.49 38.56 21.85
N MET A 937 80.41 39.64 21.07
CA MET A 937 81.01 39.79 19.74
C MET A 937 82.41 40.40 19.87
N GLN A 938 83.45 39.65 19.58
CA GLN A 938 84.81 40.17 19.46
C GLN A 938 85.08 40.56 18.02
N VAL A 939 85.43 41.82 17.79
CA VAL A 939 85.70 42.37 16.46
C VAL A 939 87.13 42.90 16.42
N VAL A 940 87.88 42.53 15.40
CA VAL A 940 89.21 43.07 15.11
C VAL A 940 89.38 43.17 13.60
N ALA A 941 90.01 44.24 13.13
CA ALA A 941 90.34 44.43 11.73
C ALA A 941 91.85 44.57 11.55
N GLY A 942 92.35 44.37 10.33
CA GLY A 942 93.72 44.73 9.97
C GLY A 942 93.96 46.25 9.97
N GLU A 943 92.89 47.03 9.78
CA GLU A 943 92.94 48.49 9.79
C GLU A 943 93.05 49.07 11.20
N GLN A 944 94.13 49.81 11.44
CA GLN A 944 94.34 50.50 12.71
C GLN A 944 93.22 51.51 13.02
N GLU A 945 92.73 52.26 12.02
CA GLU A 945 91.64 53.25 12.20
C GLU A 945 90.36 52.59 12.76
N PHE A 946 89.97 51.43 12.23
CA PHE A 946 88.79 50.71 12.71
C PHE A 946 88.95 50.29 14.17
N ASN A 947 90.12 49.75 14.54
CA ASN A 947 90.40 49.30 15.89
C ASN A 947 90.42 50.48 16.90
N GLU A 948 90.99 51.62 16.52
CA GLU A 948 91.00 52.84 17.33
C GLU A 948 89.59 53.37 17.56
N LYS A 949 88.76 53.44 16.52
CA LYS A 949 87.36 53.86 16.66
C LYS A 949 86.55 52.89 17.51
N LEU A 950 86.78 51.58 17.37
CA LEU A 950 86.12 50.57 18.19
C LEU A 950 86.44 50.78 19.68
N VAL A 951 87.69 51.08 20.03
CA VAL A 951 88.10 51.38 21.41
C VAL A 951 87.51 52.72 21.90
N ALA A 952 87.31 53.69 21.02
CA ALA A 952 86.73 55.00 21.36
C ALA A 952 85.21 54.97 21.64
N VAL A 953 84.46 53.99 21.10
CA VAL A 953 83.02 53.86 21.43
C VAL A 953 82.86 53.56 22.92
N SER A 954 82.08 54.34 23.67
CA SER A 954 81.88 54.11 25.11
C SER A 954 81.29 52.71 25.40
N PRO A 955 81.69 52.00 26.47
CA PRO A 955 81.19 50.65 26.78
C PRO A 955 79.66 50.51 26.81
N ASP A 956 78.93 51.51 27.31
CA ASP A 956 77.46 51.48 27.38
C ASP A 956 76.80 51.49 25.99
N LYS A 957 77.43 52.15 25.00
CA LYS A 957 76.98 52.13 23.60
C LYS A 957 77.28 50.82 22.89
N ARG A 958 78.16 49.98 23.47
CA ARG A 958 78.51 48.67 22.90
C ARG A 958 77.61 47.54 23.40
N ARG A 959 76.58 47.85 24.17
CA ARG A 959 75.70 46.87 24.83
C ARG A 959 74.26 47.04 24.34
N THR A 960 73.64 45.91 24.01
CA THR A 960 72.20 45.82 23.72
C THR A 960 71.58 44.77 24.64
N GLU A 961 70.51 45.12 25.34
CA GLU A 961 69.73 44.22 26.18
C GLU A 961 68.32 44.07 25.61
N SER A 962 67.82 42.84 25.51
CA SER A 962 66.45 42.56 25.09
C SER A 962 65.47 42.67 26.26
N LYS A 963 64.18 42.84 25.93
CA LYS A 963 63.08 42.81 26.93
C LYS A 963 63.02 41.50 27.73
N ASP A 964 63.59 40.43 27.21
CA ASP A 964 63.62 39.09 27.82
C ASP A 964 64.93 38.81 28.59
N GLY A 965 65.76 39.84 28.83
CA GLY A 965 67.00 39.74 29.60
C GLY A 965 68.17 39.09 28.84
N LYS A 966 68.11 38.99 27.50
CA LYS A 966 69.26 38.55 26.69
C LYS A 966 70.19 39.73 26.42
N ASN A 967 71.48 39.53 26.64
CA ASN A 967 72.49 40.56 26.46
C ASN A 967 73.37 40.29 25.24
N TYR A 968 73.67 41.37 24.51
CA TYR A 968 74.65 41.45 23.45
C TYR A 968 75.66 42.54 23.82
N GLN A 969 76.94 42.27 23.60
CA GLN A 969 77.96 43.30 23.64
C GLN A 969 79.03 43.06 22.58
N TYR A 970 79.59 44.12 22.02
CA TYR A 970 80.76 44.01 21.13
C TYR A 970 82.03 44.63 21.74
N ASN A 971 83.16 43.96 21.57
CA ASN A 971 84.44 44.28 22.19
C ASN A 971 85.60 44.11 21.20
N PRO A 972 86.76 44.77 21.43
CA PRO A 972 87.97 44.49 20.68
C PRO A 972 88.36 43.00 20.73
N GLY A 973 88.70 42.45 19.57
CA GLY A 973 89.18 41.09 19.38
C GLY A 973 90.70 40.96 19.45
N SER A 974 91.20 39.78 19.08
CA SER A 974 92.64 39.49 19.03
C SER A 974 92.98 38.87 17.69
N GLU A 975 94.01 39.38 17.04
CA GLU A 975 94.51 38.84 15.78
C GLU A 975 94.97 37.37 15.91
N ASN A 976 95.51 36.96 17.05
CA ASN A 976 95.89 35.57 17.30
C ASN A 976 94.69 34.61 17.17
N LYS A 977 93.49 35.05 17.57
CA LYS A 977 92.26 34.26 17.39
C LYS A 977 91.89 34.13 15.91
N LYS A 978 92.04 35.21 15.13
CA LYS A 978 91.87 35.18 13.66
C LYS A 978 92.84 34.19 13.02
N ASN A 979 94.14 34.29 13.31
CA ASN A 979 95.16 33.41 12.72
C ASN A 979 94.88 31.93 13.05
N THR A 980 94.53 31.64 14.30
CA THR A 980 94.15 30.28 14.73
C THR A 980 92.92 29.76 13.97
N PHE A 981 91.91 30.61 13.78
CA PHE A 981 90.70 30.27 13.03
C PHE A 981 91.02 29.96 11.57
N VAL A 982 91.68 30.90 10.87
CA VAL A 982 92.01 30.79 9.44
C VAL A 982 92.87 29.56 9.17
N ASN A 983 93.95 29.35 9.94
CA ASN A 983 94.84 28.19 9.74
C ASN A 983 94.12 26.86 9.94
N ARG A 984 93.16 26.79 10.88
CA ARG A 984 92.35 25.59 11.08
C ARG A 984 91.39 25.34 9.92
N ILE A 985 90.75 26.38 9.37
CA ILE A 985 89.85 26.21 8.21
C ILE A 985 90.64 25.78 6.97
N ARG A 986 91.80 26.38 6.71
CA ARG A 986 92.73 25.96 5.64
C ARG A 986 93.12 24.49 5.76
N PHE A 987 93.46 24.04 6.98
CA PHE A 987 93.74 22.63 7.25
C PHE A 987 92.53 21.72 6.96
N LEU A 988 91.31 22.11 7.34
CA LEU A 988 90.08 21.35 7.03
C LEU A 988 89.79 21.32 5.52
N GLN A 989 90.21 22.33 4.77
CA GLN A 989 90.10 22.41 3.32
C GLN A 989 91.25 21.70 2.57
N GLY A 990 92.26 21.20 3.29
CA GLY A 990 93.40 20.46 2.71
C GLY A 990 94.55 21.34 2.20
N GLU A 991 94.62 22.60 2.63
CA GLU A 991 95.71 23.53 2.31
C GLU A 991 96.85 23.42 3.37
N GLU A 992 98.11 23.55 2.96
CA GLU A 992 99.25 23.55 3.89
C GLU A 992 99.22 24.81 4.79
N PRO A 993 99.39 24.69 6.12
CA PRO A 993 99.40 25.84 7.02
C PRO A 993 100.65 26.70 6.79
N GLN A 994 100.47 28.03 6.70
CA GLN A 994 101.54 29.02 6.72
C GLN A 994 101.95 29.40 8.15
#